data_AF-A0A919DJX4-F1
#
_entry.id   AF-A0A919DJX4-F1
#
_cell.length_a   1.000
_cell.length_b   1.000
_cell.length_c   1.000
_cell.angle_alpha   90.00
_cell.angle_beta   90.00
_cell.angle_gamma   90.00
#
_symmetry.space_group_name_H-M   'P 1'
#
loop_
_entity.id
_entity.type
_entity.pdbx_description
1 polymer ?
#
loop_
_entity_poly.entity_id
_entity_poly.type
_entity_poly.pdbx_seq_one_letter_code
_entity_poly.pdbx_strand_id
1 'polypeptide(L)'
;MSITIRPYQQGDAHDIAELYNRHRDNPNPVAGGITGEELERELAERDTGTFLVAVDGGRVVGTFGLFHNTGRRSARAGELIADMFFVAPAYRNGVITGRLFTEAVEWMVQSGCLVLRLTVNPANTVAFKLYRRVGCVSVGQTVPGEDGNVELHNYIPLILRSVFADLGPDVRAALGGLNSFATVTESRDDELRSDVRLLDGVRTVDYCLALGEFRLTASVDVDRGVVRRAEVSGPDGASRTLGLAEPPYRVRAPRRVEPYRFASGGLAVEVDGDDGTVRVLADGHHGPVFVSTWPSCRADRPAGWREGEPRDLELVPVEGGVRVTERCGDDEVTGTITLTDGVLGQDFTFTRRPGRIFQTVGLRQGTFAPGGCPARPIGLGLGVRDASEVVAAAHTAPPGGDLAWHGADWDVRVPVREPVRLIHSALLERGLAAGPDGVARLRTEFHRRDTRGGAAAVAAGAVAGPRRIQLDASAAGVTAWKEGTSKVLRSPFPRTRAFGNNPRWSAGMWVTAEHSRFGRAGGLGWGVRSTAAWEEKHPLALYGPQEGIGFELTASEDTGEPVRVDIQAPGSHEEVVLWLTPHTPRRTTAVIDSAGTRWELDSSEFRQIWAAAVAVRLSDGTWLHCRPADATGTGPAEAEIVLRTTPSGLLIGCASPARRENAWHLSVHREPAL
;
A
#
# COMPACT_ATOMS: atom_id res chain seq x y z
N MET A 1 9.57 12.33 37.70
CA MET A 1 10.24 13.19 36.69
C MET A 1 9.24 13.50 35.59
N SER A 2 9.24 14.70 35.02
CA SER A 2 8.22 15.16 34.07
C SER A 2 8.65 14.89 32.62
N ILE A 3 7.82 14.20 31.85
CA ILE A 3 8.01 14.03 30.41
C ILE A 3 7.78 15.37 29.70
N THR A 4 8.74 15.75 28.86
CA THR A 4 8.67 16.96 28.01
C THR A 4 8.42 16.56 26.57
N ILE A 5 7.53 17.28 25.89
CA ILE A 5 7.33 17.18 24.44
C ILE A 5 7.89 18.46 23.83
N ARG A 6 8.68 18.32 22.77
CA ARG A 6 9.30 19.44 22.07
C ARG A 6 9.51 19.10 20.58
N PRO A 7 9.74 20.10 19.73
CA PRO A 7 10.26 19.85 18.39
C PRO A 7 11.60 19.12 18.41
N TYR A 8 11.84 18.38 17.33
CA TYR A 8 13.12 17.75 16.99
C TYR A 8 14.25 18.77 16.98
N GLN A 9 15.42 18.35 17.45
CA GLN A 9 16.66 19.10 17.48
C GLN A 9 17.80 18.28 16.84
N GLN A 10 18.78 18.99 16.28
CA GLN A 10 19.98 18.35 15.75
C GLN A 10 20.64 17.49 16.85
N GLY A 11 20.86 16.20 16.55
CA GLY A 11 21.36 15.20 17.50
C GLY A 11 20.32 14.20 18.01
N ASP A 12 19.01 14.50 17.95
CA ASP A 12 17.96 13.54 18.38
C ASP A 12 17.90 12.29 17.48
N ALA A 13 18.43 12.36 16.26
CA ALA A 13 18.24 11.32 15.27
C ALA A 13 18.87 9.97 15.66
N HIS A 14 20.00 9.99 16.35
CA HIS A 14 20.62 8.77 16.87
C HIS A 14 19.70 8.06 17.88
N ASP A 15 19.16 8.81 18.85
CA ASP A 15 18.29 8.27 19.90
C ASP A 15 16.96 7.76 19.35
N ILE A 16 16.41 8.42 18.33
CA ILE A 16 15.19 7.96 17.64
C ILE A 16 15.47 6.68 16.85
N ALA A 17 16.59 6.60 16.13
CA ALA A 17 16.99 5.40 15.41
C ALA A 17 17.18 4.21 16.38
N GLU A 18 17.83 4.44 17.53
CA GLU A 18 17.91 3.43 18.59
C GLU A 18 16.54 3.00 19.12
N LEU A 19 15.62 3.95 19.34
CA LEU A 19 14.27 3.67 19.78
C LEU A 19 13.56 2.74 18.79
N TYR A 20 13.61 3.04 17.49
CA TYR A 20 12.95 2.24 16.46
C TYR A 20 13.58 0.86 16.31
N ASN A 21 14.91 0.78 16.28
CA ASN A 21 15.64 -0.49 16.16
C ASN A 21 15.40 -1.43 17.35
N ARG A 22 15.15 -0.88 18.54
CA ARG A 22 14.88 -1.66 19.76
C ARG A 22 13.48 -2.29 19.77
N HIS A 23 12.52 -1.71 19.06
CA HIS A 23 11.11 -2.10 19.13
C HIS A 23 10.62 -2.66 17.79
N ARG A 24 10.33 -3.97 17.76
CA ARG A 24 9.83 -4.66 16.56
C ARG A 24 8.46 -4.18 16.08
N ASP A 25 7.69 -3.54 16.96
CA ASP A 25 6.37 -2.98 16.69
C ASP A 25 6.43 -1.48 16.35
N ASN A 26 7.62 -0.95 16.02
CA ASN A 26 7.72 0.37 15.42
C ASN A 26 6.95 0.40 14.09
N PRO A 27 6.35 1.55 13.71
CA PRO A 27 5.50 1.65 12.53
C PRO A 27 6.26 1.58 11.19
N ASN A 28 7.58 1.81 11.20
CA ASN A 28 8.38 1.94 9.99
C ASN A 28 9.61 1.00 10.02
N PRO A 29 9.42 -0.33 10.17
CA PRO A 29 10.52 -1.25 10.32
C PRO A 29 11.28 -1.40 9.00
N VAL A 30 12.60 -1.29 9.07
CA VAL A 30 13.53 -1.63 7.98
C VAL A 30 14.33 -2.86 8.40
N ALA A 31 14.52 -3.83 7.51
CA ALA A 31 15.31 -5.01 7.85
C ALA A 31 16.76 -4.59 8.18
N GLY A 32 17.31 -5.11 9.28
CA GLY A 32 18.64 -4.69 9.77
C GLY A 32 18.66 -3.32 10.48
N GLY A 33 17.52 -2.61 10.57
CA GLY A 33 17.41 -1.33 11.26
C GLY A 33 17.86 -0.13 10.42
N ILE A 34 17.79 1.06 11.03
CA ILE A 34 18.20 2.35 10.46
C ILE A 34 19.27 3.02 11.33
N THR A 35 20.09 3.88 10.73
CA THR A 35 21.08 4.73 11.39
C THR A 35 20.53 6.14 11.66
N GLY A 36 21.20 6.89 12.53
CA GLY A 36 20.86 8.30 12.76
C GLY A 36 20.99 9.15 11.49
N GLU A 37 22.02 8.91 10.67
CA GLU A 37 22.22 9.61 9.38
C GLU A 37 21.12 9.30 8.36
N GLU A 38 20.68 8.04 8.29
CA GLU A 38 19.54 7.64 7.46
C GLU A 38 18.25 8.33 7.94
N LEU A 39 18.05 8.47 9.25
CA LEU A 39 16.89 9.17 9.79
C LEU A 39 16.94 10.68 9.52
N GLU A 40 18.07 11.37 9.74
CA GLU A 40 18.20 12.80 9.42
C GLU A 40 17.92 13.06 7.95
N ARG A 41 18.45 12.20 7.08
CA ARG A 41 18.19 12.24 5.64
C ARG A 41 16.72 12.00 5.33
N GLU A 42 16.07 11.03 5.97
CA GLU A 42 14.63 10.78 5.77
C GLU A 42 13.79 12.01 6.14
N LEU A 43 14.06 12.63 7.28
CA LEU A 43 13.34 13.83 7.71
C LEU A 43 13.53 15.00 6.72
N ALA A 44 14.73 15.18 6.18
CA ALA A 44 15.00 16.19 5.17
C ALA A 44 14.28 15.88 3.84
N GLU A 45 14.35 14.63 3.38
CA GLU A 45 13.80 14.21 2.09
C GLU A 45 12.27 14.13 2.05
N ARG A 46 11.62 13.98 3.20
CA ARG A 46 10.15 13.99 3.36
C ARG A 46 9.53 15.38 3.38
N ASP A 47 10.37 16.42 3.41
CA ASP A 47 9.95 17.80 3.66
C ASP A 47 9.08 17.90 4.91
N THR A 48 9.74 17.76 6.07
CA THR A 48 9.10 17.68 7.38
C THR A 48 8.53 19.05 7.77
N GLY A 49 7.21 19.12 7.96
CA GLY A 49 6.55 20.30 8.51
C GLY A 49 6.89 20.48 9.99
N THR A 50 6.70 19.42 10.79
CA THR A 50 7.16 19.35 12.18
C THR A 50 7.43 17.91 12.59
N PHE A 51 8.39 17.71 13.49
CA PHE A 51 8.65 16.42 14.10
C PHE A 51 8.77 16.63 15.60
N LEU A 52 7.89 15.99 16.37
CA LEU A 52 7.84 16.10 17.82
C LEU A 52 8.53 14.89 18.46
N VAL A 53 9.27 15.16 19.53
CA VAL A 53 9.89 14.14 20.38
C VAL A 53 9.38 14.26 21.81
N ALA A 54 9.06 13.13 22.42
CA ALA A 54 8.78 13.01 23.84
C ALA A 54 10.03 12.50 24.55
N VAL A 55 10.51 13.25 25.55
CA VAL A 55 11.77 13.00 26.26
C VAL A 55 11.50 12.77 27.74
N ASP A 56 12.04 11.68 28.29
CA ASP A 56 12.02 11.35 29.71
C ASP A 56 13.45 11.06 30.19
N GLY A 57 13.93 11.79 31.20
CA GLY A 57 15.29 11.64 31.72
C GLY A 57 16.39 11.82 30.67
N GLY A 58 16.17 12.66 29.65
CA GLY A 58 17.11 12.87 28.53
C GLY A 58 17.02 11.84 27.41
N ARG A 59 16.18 10.80 27.56
CA ARG A 59 15.99 9.75 26.55
C ARG A 59 14.73 9.99 25.73
N VAL A 60 14.80 9.79 24.41
CA VAL A 60 13.61 9.78 23.55
C VAL A 60 12.77 8.54 23.84
N VAL A 61 11.49 8.76 24.18
CA VAL A 61 10.51 7.72 24.52
C VAL A 61 9.28 7.73 23.61
N GLY A 62 9.14 8.74 22.75
CA GLY A 62 8.13 8.76 21.71
C GLY A 62 8.38 9.83 20.66
N THR A 63 7.70 9.70 19.52
CA THR A 63 7.85 10.53 18.32
C THR A 63 6.51 10.76 17.64
N PHE A 64 6.38 11.88 16.93
CA PHE A 64 5.27 12.15 16.02
C PHE A 64 5.75 13.07 14.88
N GLY A 65 5.83 12.55 13.65
CA GLY A 65 6.19 13.32 12.45
C GLY A 65 5.00 13.74 11.60
N LEU A 66 5.04 14.96 11.08
CA LEU A 66 4.13 15.49 10.07
C LEU A 66 4.93 15.86 8.81
N PHE A 67 4.58 15.26 7.68
CA PHE A 67 5.37 15.29 6.45
C PHE A 67 4.55 15.75 5.24
N HIS A 68 5.17 16.47 4.31
CA HIS A 68 4.56 16.73 3.00
C HIS A 68 4.68 15.53 2.05
N ASN A 69 5.66 14.65 2.26
CA ASN A 69 5.85 13.44 1.48
C ASN A 69 6.31 12.27 2.36
N THR A 70 5.92 11.04 2.02
CA THR A 70 6.38 9.80 2.68
C THR A 70 7.20 8.89 1.74
N GLY A 71 7.57 9.38 0.56
CA GLY A 71 8.01 8.59 -0.58
C GLY A 71 6.85 7.87 -1.29
N ARG A 72 5.96 7.25 -0.51
CA ARG A 72 4.76 6.56 -1.01
C ARG A 72 3.73 7.52 -1.58
N ARG A 73 3.45 8.59 -0.84
CA ARG A 73 2.36 9.52 -1.09
C ARG A 73 2.80 10.96 -0.85
N SER A 74 2.19 11.86 -1.58
CA SER A 74 2.35 13.31 -1.45
C SER A 74 1.09 13.91 -0.81
N ALA A 75 1.28 14.79 0.16
CA ALA A 75 0.20 15.58 0.75
C ALA A 75 -0.30 16.61 -0.26
N ARG A 76 -1.62 16.84 -0.33
CA ARG A 76 -2.19 17.91 -1.15
C ARG A 76 -1.99 19.26 -0.48
N ALA A 77 -2.34 20.33 -1.17
CA ALA A 77 -2.37 21.66 -0.57
C ALA A 77 -3.23 21.68 0.72
N GLY A 78 -2.64 22.15 1.82
CA GLY A 78 -3.31 22.22 3.12
C GLY A 78 -3.29 20.93 3.93
N GLU A 79 -2.67 19.86 3.43
CA GLU A 79 -2.60 18.57 4.10
C GLU A 79 -1.18 18.28 4.61
N LEU A 80 -1.09 17.45 5.64
CA LEU A 80 0.15 16.81 6.08
C LEU A 80 -0.11 15.33 6.39
N ILE A 81 0.88 14.49 6.10
CA ILE A 81 0.84 13.06 6.39
C ILE A 81 1.55 12.83 7.73
N ALA A 82 0.79 12.36 8.71
CA ALA A 82 1.27 11.79 9.96
C ALA A 82 1.89 10.42 9.70
N ASP A 83 3.16 10.30 10.06
CA ASP A 83 3.91 9.04 10.04
C ASP A 83 4.93 9.07 11.21
N MET A 84 5.65 7.97 11.45
CA MET A 84 6.63 7.89 12.53
C MET A 84 6.04 8.21 13.92
N PHE A 85 4.73 7.98 14.10
CA PHE A 85 4.08 8.06 15.41
C PHE A 85 4.38 6.80 16.21
N PHE A 86 5.19 6.95 17.27
CA PHE A 86 5.56 5.83 18.11
C PHE A 86 5.71 6.26 19.56
N VAL A 87 5.23 5.43 20.48
CA VAL A 87 5.44 5.59 21.92
C VAL A 87 5.96 4.27 22.46
N ALA A 88 7.08 4.33 23.18
CA ALA A 88 7.70 3.15 23.80
C ALA A 88 6.67 2.41 24.69
N PRO A 89 6.62 1.06 24.67
CA PRO A 89 5.58 0.28 25.34
C PRO A 89 5.31 0.67 26.80
N ALA A 90 6.36 0.99 27.57
CA ALA A 90 6.26 1.40 28.98
C ALA A 90 5.46 2.70 29.20
N TYR A 91 5.23 3.50 28.16
CA TYR A 91 4.63 4.84 28.24
C TYR A 91 3.24 4.93 27.58
N ARG A 92 2.75 3.87 26.92
CA ARG A 92 1.52 3.89 26.10
C ARG A 92 0.24 4.14 26.89
N ASN A 93 0.21 3.77 28.16
CA ASN A 93 -0.95 3.97 29.05
C ASN A 93 -0.93 5.33 29.78
N GLY A 94 0.02 6.21 29.43
CA GLY A 94 0.14 7.54 30.00
C GLY A 94 -0.48 8.64 29.14
N VAL A 95 -0.22 9.89 29.52
CA VAL A 95 -0.73 11.09 28.84
C VAL A 95 0.03 11.47 27.56
N ILE A 96 1.17 10.82 27.27
CA ILE A 96 2.08 11.19 26.18
C ILE A 96 1.37 11.19 24.82
N THR A 97 0.62 10.12 24.53
CA THR A 97 -0.11 9.98 23.27
C THR A 97 -1.04 11.18 23.02
N GLY A 98 -1.87 11.52 24.01
CA GLY A 98 -2.80 12.64 23.90
C GLY A 98 -2.08 13.97 23.70
N ARG A 99 -1.00 14.21 24.47
CA ARG A 99 -0.22 15.44 24.37
C ARG A 99 0.49 15.59 23.01
N LEU A 100 1.08 14.51 22.47
CA LEU A 100 1.70 14.53 21.13
C LEU A 100 0.68 14.94 20.05
N PHE A 101 -0.56 14.42 20.12
CA PHE A 101 -1.63 14.82 19.22
C PHE A 101 -2.06 16.28 19.38
N THR A 102 -2.20 16.76 20.62
CA THR A 102 -2.56 18.16 20.90
C THR A 102 -1.52 19.12 20.30
N GLU A 103 -0.24 18.91 20.59
CA GLU A 103 0.86 19.76 20.10
C GLU A 103 0.94 19.75 18.56
N ALA A 104 0.75 18.59 17.93
CA ALA A 104 0.75 18.47 16.47
C ALA A 104 -0.40 19.27 15.84
N VAL A 105 -1.60 19.20 16.41
CA VAL A 105 -2.78 19.93 15.92
C VAL A 105 -2.61 21.43 16.10
N GLU A 106 -2.16 21.88 17.27
CA GLU A 106 -1.95 23.30 17.53
C GLU A 106 -1.00 23.90 16.48
N TRP A 107 0.09 23.18 16.19
CA TRP A 107 1.02 23.55 15.13
C TRP A 107 0.34 23.56 13.74
N MET A 108 -0.52 22.57 13.43
CA MET A 108 -1.26 22.50 12.16
C MET A 108 -2.22 23.69 11.96
N VAL A 109 -2.96 24.05 13.01
CA VAL A 109 -3.88 25.21 12.99
C VAL A 109 -3.11 26.51 12.77
N GLN A 110 -1.92 26.65 13.37
CA GLN A 110 -1.06 27.82 13.22
C GLN A 110 -0.38 27.90 11.84
N SER A 111 0.09 26.77 11.30
CA SER A 111 0.76 26.72 9.99
C SER A 111 -0.19 26.85 8.80
N GLY A 112 -1.49 26.61 8.99
CA GLY A 112 -2.47 26.61 7.91
C GLY A 112 -2.54 25.31 7.11
N CYS A 113 -1.84 24.25 7.55
CA CYS A 113 -2.04 22.88 7.07
C CYS A 113 -3.13 22.22 7.93
N LEU A 114 -4.36 22.17 7.42
CA LEU A 114 -5.56 21.96 8.23
C LEU A 114 -6.19 20.57 8.11
N VAL A 115 -5.57 19.66 7.36
CA VAL A 115 -6.03 18.26 7.25
C VAL A 115 -4.88 17.32 7.54
N LEU A 116 -5.07 16.45 8.54
CA LEU A 116 -4.10 15.42 8.90
C LEU A 116 -4.45 14.12 8.20
N ARG A 117 -3.54 13.56 7.42
CA ARG A 117 -3.65 12.25 6.78
C ARG A 117 -2.79 11.25 7.53
N LEU A 118 -3.22 10.01 7.68
CA LEU A 118 -2.40 8.95 8.26
C LEU A 118 -2.78 7.60 7.67
N THR A 119 -1.86 6.64 7.74
CA THR A 119 -2.12 5.25 7.38
C THR A 119 -2.09 4.36 8.62
N VAL A 120 -3.00 3.39 8.69
CA VAL A 120 -3.05 2.45 9.80
C VAL A 120 -3.49 1.08 9.31
N ASN A 121 -2.90 0.03 9.86
CA ASN A 121 -3.36 -1.33 9.66
C ASN A 121 -4.58 -1.61 10.54
N PRO A 122 -5.77 -1.91 10.00
CA PRO A 122 -6.96 -2.22 10.80
C PRO A 122 -6.78 -3.42 11.73
N ALA A 123 -5.87 -4.35 11.44
CA ALA A 123 -5.52 -5.45 12.34
C ALA A 123 -4.80 -4.96 13.62
N ASN A 124 -4.15 -3.79 13.59
CA ASN A 124 -3.68 -3.08 14.78
C ASN A 124 -4.83 -2.35 15.46
N THR A 125 -5.74 -3.12 16.05
CA THR A 125 -6.98 -2.61 16.66
C THR A 125 -6.77 -1.52 17.71
N VAL A 126 -5.60 -1.49 18.38
CA VAL A 126 -5.27 -0.46 19.37
C VAL A 126 -5.05 0.90 18.69
N ALA A 127 -4.15 0.97 17.71
CA ALA A 127 -3.88 2.20 16.97
C ALA A 127 -5.08 2.64 16.14
N PHE A 128 -5.74 1.68 15.48
CA PHE A 128 -6.94 1.94 14.69
C PHE A 128 -8.04 2.61 15.53
N LYS A 129 -8.43 2.00 16.66
CA LYS A 129 -9.47 2.57 17.54
C LYS A 129 -9.05 3.91 18.16
N LEU A 130 -7.77 4.11 18.44
CA LEU A 130 -7.26 5.41 18.89
C LEU A 130 -7.51 6.48 17.82
N TYR A 131 -7.10 6.24 16.57
CA TYR A 131 -7.26 7.19 15.48
C TYR A 131 -8.74 7.51 15.21
N ARG A 132 -9.61 6.49 15.25
CA ARG A 132 -11.07 6.68 15.15
C ARG A 132 -11.62 7.58 16.25
N ARG A 133 -11.19 7.36 17.50
CA ARG A 133 -11.60 8.15 18.67
C ARG A 133 -11.15 9.60 18.61
N VAL A 134 -9.93 9.86 18.13
CA VAL A 134 -9.40 11.24 17.96
C VAL A 134 -9.91 11.90 16.69
N GLY A 135 -10.89 11.34 15.99
CA GLY A 135 -11.59 12.03 14.92
C GLY A 135 -11.19 11.65 13.50
N CYS A 136 -10.36 10.62 13.31
CA CYS A 136 -9.92 10.23 11.98
C CYS A 136 -11.01 9.42 11.25
N VAL A 137 -11.22 9.73 9.97
CA VAL A 137 -12.25 9.15 9.09
C VAL A 137 -11.67 8.62 7.79
N SER A 138 -12.25 7.55 7.26
CA SER A 138 -11.91 7.02 5.95
C SER A 138 -12.68 7.80 4.87
N VAL A 139 -11.95 8.46 3.96
CA VAL A 139 -12.54 9.16 2.81
C VAL A 139 -12.19 8.51 1.47
N GLY A 140 -11.50 7.37 1.49
CA GLY A 140 -11.02 6.69 0.29
C GLY A 140 -11.32 5.20 0.35
N GLN A 141 -10.31 4.40 0.01
CA GLN A 141 -10.39 2.95 0.14
C GLN A 141 -10.60 2.53 1.60
N THR A 142 -11.65 1.76 1.83
CA THR A 142 -12.06 1.28 3.16
C THR A 142 -11.46 -0.08 3.51
N VAL A 143 -10.74 -0.70 2.57
CA VAL A 143 -10.06 -1.98 2.74
C VAL A 143 -8.55 -1.80 2.65
N PRO A 144 -7.77 -2.55 3.46
CA PRO A 144 -6.32 -2.51 3.40
C PRO A 144 -5.76 -2.85 2.02
N GLY A 145 -4.89 -1.98 1.51
CA GLY A 145 -4.11 -2.23 0.29
C GLY A 145 -2.94 -3.19 0.50
N GLU A 146 -2.00 -3.22 -0.43
CA GLU A 146 -0.84 -4.12 -0.46
C GLU A 146 0.04 -4.03 0.80
N ASP A 147 0.25 -2.82 1.35
CA ASP A 147 1.00 -2.66 2.61
C ASP A 147 0.19 -3.09 3.84
N GLY A 148 -1.12 -3.30 3.68
CA GLY A 148 -2.04 -3.66 4.74
C GLY A 148 -2.57 -2.48 5.53
N ASN A 149 -2.41 -1.26 5.01
CA ASN A 149 -2.94 -0.07 5.65
C ASN A 149 -4.18 0.45 4.92
N VAL A 150 -5.05 1.09 5.68
CA VAL A 150 -6.07 2.03 5.19
C VAL A 150 -5.62 3.45 5.48
N GLU A 151 -6.15 4.39 4.72
CA GLU A 151 -5.88 5.81 4.93
C GLU A 151 -7.02 6.48 5.69
N LEU A 152 -6.67 7.24 6.73
CA LEU A 152 -7.60 8.02 7.52
C LEU A 152 -7.22 9.50 7.49
N HIS A 153 -8.23 10.36 7.60
CA HIS A 153 -8.12 11.81 7.54
C HIS A 153 -8.72 12.43 8.80
N ASN A 154 -8.14 13.51 9.31
CA ASN A 154 -8.68 14.28 10.42
C ASN A 154 -8.90 15.73 9.98
N TYR A 155 -10.15 16.15 9.95
CA TYR A 155 -10.58 17.49 9.53
C TYR A 155 -10.83 18.44 10.70
N ILE A 156 -10.57 18.03 11.95
CA ILE A 156 -10.79 18.89 13.11
C ILE A 156 -9.90 20.15 13.08
N PRO A 157 -8.62 20.13 12.66
CA PRO A 157 -7.85 21.36 12.52
C PRO A 157 -8.51 22.36 11.55
N LEU A 158 -9.05 21.88 10.42
CA LEU A 158 -9.85 22.67 9.47
C LEU A 158 -11.11 23.23 10.11
N ILE A 159 -11.88 22.41 10.84
CA ILE A 159 -13.10 22.86 11.52
C ILE A 159 -12.77 23.97 12.50
N LEU A 160 -11.81 23.75 13.41
CA LEU A 160 -11.42 24.72 14.43
C LEU A 160 -10.94 26.02 13.79
N ARG A 161 -10.06 25.94 12.78
CA ARG A 161 -9.55 27.12 12.08
C ARG A 161 -10.66 27.91 11.39
N SER A 162 -11.63 27.23 10.77
CA SER A 162 -12.72 27.86 10.03
C SER A 162 -13.69 28.61 10.93
N VAL A 163 -13.92 28.14 12.16
CA VAL A 163 -14.92 28.74 13.07
C VAL A 163 -14.34 29.66 14.13
N PHE A 164 -13.02 29.59 14.40
CA PHE A 164 -12.38 30.24 15.55
C PHE A 164 -12.74 31.73 15.70
N ALA A 165 -12.74 32.46 14.58
CA ALA A 165 -13.04 33.90 14.55
C ALA A 165 -14.47 34.24 14.99
N ASP A 166 -15.42 33.32 14.83
CA ASP A 166 -16.84 33.51 15.17
C ASP A 166 -17.24 32.85 16.50
N LEU A 167 -16.33 32.17 17.20
CA LEU A 167 -16.59 31.64 18.54
C LEU A 167 -16.69 32.76 19.58
N GLY A 168 -17.68 32.67 20.48
CA GLY A 168 -17.81 33.55 21.64
C GLY A 168 -16.70 33.31 22.69
N PRO A 169 -16.49 34.24 23.63
CA PRO A 169 -15.40 34.17 24.61
C PRO A 169 -15.44 32.91 25.48
N ASP A 170 -16.62 32.48 25.93
CA ASP A 170 -16.77 31.29 26.78
C ASP A 170 -16.39 30.00 26.04
N VAL A 171 -16.79 29.88 24.78
CA VAL A 171 -16.44 28.72 23.94
C VAL A 171 -14.94 28.69 23.64
N ARG A 172 -14.32 29.86 23.40
CA ARG A 172 -12.87 29.97 23.22
C ARG A 172 -12.10 29.59 24.49
N ALA A 173 -12.58 30.01 25.66
CA ALA A 173 -12.01 29.63 26.94
C ALA A 173 -12.12 28.11 27.17
N ALA A 174 -13.29 27.52 26.87
CA ALA A 174 -13.50 26.08 26.97
C ALA A 174 -12.59 25.29 26.00
N LEU A 175 -12.41 25.77 24.77
CA LEU A 175 -11.47 25.21 23.79
C LEU A 175 -10.02 25.26 24.31
N GLY A 176 -9.60 26.39 24.89
CA GLY A 176 -8.26 26.55 25.47
C GLY A 176 -7.99 25.72 26.73
N GLY A 177 -9.05 25.23 27.40
CA GLY A 177 -8.95 24.36 28.58
C GLY A 177 -8.90 22.85 28.25
N LEU A 178 -8.94 22.47 26.97
CA LEU A 178 -8.92 21.05 26.57
C LEU A 178 -7.52 20.45 26.75
N ASN A 179 -7.37 19.58 27.75
CA ASN A 179 -6.12 18.83 28.00
C ASN A 179 -5.90 17.65 27.02
N SER A 180 -6.90 17.35 26.19
CA SER A 180 -6.84 16.34 25.14
C SER A 180 -7.75 16.76 23.99
N PHE A 181 -7.37 16.35 22.78
CA PHE A 181 -8.10 16.64 21.55
C PHE A 181 -9.62 16.51 21.70
N ALA A 182 -10.36 17.50 21.18
CA ALA A 182 -11.82 17.60 21.26
C ALA A 182 -12.45 16.23 20.99
N THR A 183 -13.05 15.65 22.04
CA THR A 183 -13.50 14.26 21.97
C THR A 183 -14.68 14.21 21.01
N VAL A 184 -14.57 13.39 19.97
CA VAL A 184 -15.72 13.11 19.11
C VAL A 184 -16.73 12.34 19.95
N THR A 185 -17.93 12.90 20.12
CA THR A 185 -18.94 12.34 21.04
C THR A 185 -19.76 11.22 20.40
N GLU A 186 -19.79 11.16 19.07
CA GLU A 186 -20.46 10.10 18.33
C GLU A 186 -19.46 8.99 17.98
N SER A 187 -19.79 7.76 18.39
CA SER A 187 -18.99 6.59 18.05
C SER A 187 -19.03 6.37 16.55
N ARG A 188 -17.86 6.26 15.93
CA ARG A 188 -17.75 5.82 14.54
C ARG A 188 -17.61 4.31 14.46
N ASP A 189 -18.10 3.71 13.39
CA ASP A 189 -17.96 2.26 13.18
C ASP A 189 -16.52 1.87 12.81
N ASP A 190 -16.16 0.62 13.10
CA ASP A 190 -14.86 0.05 12.76
C ASP A 190 -14.83 -0.53 11.32
N GLU A 191 -15.92 -0.44 10.55
CA GLU A 191 -16.03 -0.98 9.19
C GLU A 191 -15.65 0.04 8.10
N LEU A 192 -15.47 1.32 8.46
CA LEU A 192 -15.04 2.44 7.61
C LEU A 192 -16.00 2.79 6.46
N ARG A 193 -17.14 2.10 6.36
CA ARG A 193 -18.09 2.25 5.26
C ARG A 193 -19.08 3.39 5.46
N SER A 194 -19.27 3.88 6.68
CA SER A 194 -20.31 4.87 7.00
C SER A 194 -19.79 6.30 7.19
N ASP A 195 -18.47 6.50 7.10
CA ASP A 195 -17.84 7.80 7.38
C ASP A 195 -18.24 8.91 6.42
N VAL A 196 -18.30 8.59 5.12
CA VAL A 196 -18.63 9.54 4.06
C VAL A 196 -20.08 9.37 3.63
N ARG A 197 -20.81 10.48 3.58
CA ARG A 197 -22.17 10.56 3.04
C ARG A 197 -22.17 11.39 1.77
N LEU A 198 -23.14 11.14 0.88
CA LEU A 198 -23.36 11.98 -0.28
C LEU A 198 -24.52 12.93 0.02
N LEU A 199 -24.23 14.22 0.18
CA LEU A 199 -25.21 15.28 0.42
C LEU A 199 -25.17 16.28 -0.74
N ASP A 200 -26.26 16.35 -1.51
CA ASP A 200 -26.37 17.18 -2.73
C ASP A 200 -25.26 16.91 -3.76
N GLY A 201 -24.86 15.64 -3.90
CA GLY A 201 -23.77 15.23 -4.80
C GLY A 201 -22.36 15.54 -4.26
N VAL A 202 -22.23 16.09 -3.06
CA VAL A 202 -20.96 16.36 -2.39
C VAL A 202 -20.67 15.27 -1.37
N ARG A 203 -19.43 14.77 -1.36
CA ARG A 203 -18.96 13.82 -0.36
C ARG A 203 -18.67 14.57 0.93
N THR A 204 -19.42 14.26 1.98
CA THR A 204 -19.35 14.96 3.26
C THR A 204 -19.04 14.03 4.42
N VAL A 205 -18.32 14.58 5.40
CA VAL A 205 -18.14 13.95 6.72
C VAL A 205 -18.68 14.89 7.78
N ASP A 206 -19.45 14.32 8.70
CA ASP A 206 -19.98 15.05 9.85
C ASP A 206 -19.14 14.81 11.11
N TYR A 207 -18.98 15.87 11.90
CA TYR A 207 -18.27 15.88 13.17
C TYR A 207 -19.17 16.45 14.27
N CYS A 208 -19.05 15.86 15.45
CA CYS A 208 -19.66 16.33 16.69
C CYS A 208 -18.59 16.33 17.78
N LEU A 209 -18.15 17.53 18.18
CA LEU A 209 -17.01 17.76 19.05
C LEU A 209 -17.48 18.29 20.41
N ALA A 210 -16.98 17.71 21.49
CA ALA A 210 -17.16 18.26 22.84
C ALA A 210 -16.11 19.34 23.13
N LEU A 211 -16.57 20.53 23.54
CA LEU A 211 -15.76 21.69 23.93
C LEU A 211 -16.13 22.09 25.37
N GLY A 212 -15.81 21.24 26.35
CA GLY A 212 -16.30 21.40 27.73
C GLY A 212 -17.81 21.17 27.80
N GLU A 213 -18.56 22.16 28.29
CA GLU A 213 -20.04 22.11 28.33
C GLU A 213 -20.70 22.47 26.98
N PHE A 214 -19.90 22.91 26.00
CA PHE A 214 -20.37 23.24 24.65
C PHE A 214 -20.21 22.05 23.69
N ARG A 215 -21.04 22.03 22.66
CA ARG A 215 -20.96 21.06 21.55
C ARG A 215 -20.80 21.80 20.23
N LEU A 216 -19.83 21.40 19.42
CA LEU A 216 -19.62 21.93 18.06
C LEU A 216 -19.94 20.83 17.04
N THR A 217 -20.94 21.05 16.20
CA THR A 217 -21.24 20.20 15.05
C THR A 217 -20.69 20.85 13.78
N ALA A 218 -20.16 20.05 12.86
CA ALA A 218 -19.66 20.55 11.59
C ALA A 218 -19.81 19.51 10.48
N SER A 219 -20.02 19.97 9.24
CA SER A 219 -20.02 19.14 8.04
C SER A 219 -18.94 19.63 7.08
N VAL A 220 -18.11 18.72 6.59
CA VAL A 220 -16.92 19.01 5.78
C VAL A 220 -17.08 18.39 4.39
N ASP A 221 -16.81 19.19 3.35
CA ASP A 221 -16.59 18.69 1.98
C ASP A 221 -15.18 18.11 1.88
N VAL A 222 -15.08 16.79 1.75
CA VAL A 222 -13.79 16.08 1.78
C VAL A 222 -12.99 16.20 0.48
N ASP A 223 -13.65 16.47 -0.64
CA ASP A 223 -12.99 16.58 -1.94
C ASP A 223 -12.37 17.98 -2.12
N ARG A 224 -13.04 19.02 -1.59
CA ARG A 224 -12.55 20.40 -1.60
C ARG A 224 -11.75 20.80 -0.37
N GLY A 225 -11.86 20.04 0.72
CA GLY A 225 -11.20 20.35 1.99
C GLY A 225 -11.71 21.63 2.64
N VAL A 226 -13.04 21.84 2.65
CA VAL A 226 -13.70 23.03 3.22
C VAL A 226 -14.84 22.66 4.18
N VAL A 227 -15.07 23.49 5.20
CA VAL A 227 -16.26 23.37 6.07
C VAL A 227 -17.47 23.93 5.34
N ARG A 228 -18.58 23.18 5.28
CA ARG A 228 -19.84 23.60 4.66
C ARG A 228 -20.80 24.24 5.65
N ARG A 229 -20.86 23.70 6.86
CA ARG A 229 -21.75 24.14 7.94
C ARG A 229 -21.07 23.87 9.27
N ALA A 230 -21.23 24.77 10.23
CA ALA A 230 -20.88 24.53 11.62
C ALA A 230 -21.86 25.21 12.57
N GLU A 231 -22.14 24.58 13.71
CA GLU A 231 -23.04 25.09 14.73
C GLU A 231 -22.48 24.81 16.12
N VAL A 232 -22.65 25.74 17.05
CA VAL A 232 -22.31 25.55 18.46
C VAL A 232 -23.58 25.50 19.30
N SER A 233 -23.66 24.53 20.19
CA SER A 233 -24.73 24.41 21.19
C SER A 233 -24.18 24.63 22.59
N GLY A 234 -24.86 25.46 23.37
CA GLY A 234 -24.54 25.74 24.78
C GLY A 234 -25.13 24.72 25.75
N PRO A 235 -24.79 24.81 27.05
CA PRO A 235 -25.35 23.96 28.11
C PRO A 235 -26.87 24.14 28.30
N ASP A 236 -27.41 25.29 27.88
CA ASP A 236 -28.84 25.60 27.85
C ASP A 236 -29.58 24.94 26.66
N GLY A 237 -28.86 24.23 25.79
CA GLY A 237 -29.38 23.60 24.58
C GLY A 237 -29.62 24.57 23.42
N ALA A 238 -29.39 25.86 23.59
CA ALA A 238 -29.49 26.83 22.49
C ALA A 238 -28.38 26.56 21.47
N SER A 239 -28.74 26.55 20.19
CA SER A 239 -27.79 26.30 19.09
C SER A 239 -27.68 27.54 18.19
N ARG A 240 -26.45 27.86 17.78
CA ARG A 240 -26.13 29.00 16.92
C ARG A 240 -25.26 28.55 15.75
N THR A 241 -25.67 28.88 14.53
CA THR A 241 -24.86 28.70 13.34
C THR A 241 -23.66 29.64 13.34
N LEU A 242 -22.50 29.13 12.95
CA LEU A 242 -21.24 29.85 12.95
C LEU A 242 -20.90 30.38 11.56
N GLY A 243 -20.30 31.58 11.52
CA GLY A 243 -19.60 32.08 10.34
C GLY A 243 -18.36 31.23 10.03
N LEU A 244 -18.11 30.97 8.74
CA LEU A 244 -17.02 30.13 8.28
C LEU A 244 -15.97 30.97 7.55
N ALA A 245 -14.73 30.90 7.99
CA ALA A 245 -13.59 31.43 7.26
C ALA A 245 -13.12 30.44 6.19
N GLU A 246 -12.74 30.94 5.01
CA GLU A 246 -12.13 30.11 3.97
C GLU A 246 -10.72 29.66 4.38
N PRO A 247 -10.33 28.41 4.08
CA PRO A 247 -8.96 27.95 4.32
C PRO A 247 -7.96 28.68 3.40
N PRO A 248 -6.69 28.83 3.83
CA PRO A 248 -5.65 29.57 3.09
C PRO A 248 -5.07 28.78 1.91
N TYR A 249 -5.75 27.74 1.42
CA TYR A 249 -5.30 26.86 0.36
C TYR A 249 -6.46 26.47 -0.57
N ARG A 250 -6.12 25.94 -1.74
CA ARG A 250 -7.06 25.33 -2.68
C ARG A 250 -6.61 23.93 -3.04
N VAL A 251 -7.46 22.94 -2.81
CA VAL A 251 -7.24 21.55 -3.26
C VAL A 251 -7.49 21.47 -4.77
N ARG A 252 -6.54 20.88 -5.49
CA ARG A 252 -6.67 20.62 -6.93
C ARG A 252 -7.51 19.36 -7.15
N ALA A 253 -8.56 19.48 -7.94
CA ALA A 253 -9.33 18.32 -8.39
C ALA A 253 -8.60 17.65 -9.58
N PRO A 254 -8.63 16.31 -9.69
CA PRO A 254 -8.22 15.62 -10.91
C PRO A 254 -9.04 16.14 -12.10
N ARG A 255 -8.37 16.45 -13.21
CA ARG A 255 -9.02 16.91 -14.44
C ARG A 255 -9.58 15.74 -15.24
N ARG A 256 -9.16 14.50 -14.94
CA ARG A 256 -9.53 13.26 -15.63
C ARG A 256 -9.22 13.34 -17.13
N VAL A 257 -8.04 13.88 -17.44
CA VAL A 257 -7.55 13.95 -18.82
C VAL A 257 -7.18 12.55 -19.28
N GLU A 258 -7.65 12.16 -20.46
CA GLU A 258 -7.26 10.89 -21.08
C GLU A 258 -5.73 10.78 -21.21
N PRO A 259 -5.12 9.63 -20.88
CA PRO A 259 -3.68 9.45 -21.01
C PRO A 259 -3.20 9.65 -22.45
N TYR A 260 -2.05 10.31 -22.63
CA TYR A 260 -1.39 10.37 -23.93
C TYR A 260 -0.69 9.05 -24.23
N ARG A 261 -0.88 8.50 -25.43
CA ARG A 261 -0.38 7.17 -25.81
C ARG A 261 0.50 7.23 -27.06
N PHE A 262 1.61 6.51 -27.03
CA PHE A 262 2.46 6.24 -28.20
C PHE A 262 3.10 4.86 -28.07
N ALA A 263 3.55 4.26 -29.19
CA ALA A 263 4.02 2.89 -29.19
C ALA A 263 5.22 2.71 -30.12
N SER A 264 6.05 1.72 -29.81
CA SER A 264 7.20 1.32 -30.62
C SER A 264 7.62 -0.12 -30.27
N GLY A 265 7.84 -0.97 -31.27
CA GLY A 265 8.42 -2.32 -31.08
C GLY A 265 7.66 -3.28 -30.14
N GLY A 266 6.32 -3.27 -30.13
CA GLY A 266 5.51 -4.14 -29.25
C GLY A 266 5.40 -3.64 -27.80
N LEU A 267 5.81 -2.39 -27.56
CA LEU A 267 5.63 -1.65 -26.32
C LEU A 267 4.72 -0.45 -26.56
N ALA A 268 3.86 -0.15 -25.60
CA ALA A 268 3.06 1.07 -25.56
C ALA A 268 3.42 1.88 -24.33
N VAL A 269 3.55 3.19 -24.47
CA VAL A 269 3.76 4.13 -23.38
C VAL A 269 2.49 4.93 -23.18
N GLU A 270 2.04 5.01 -21.93
CA GLU A 270 0.96 5.88 -21.49
C GLU A 270 1.53 6.95 -20.56
N VAL A 271 1.21 8.21 -20.81
CA VAL A 271 1.52 9.33 -19.91
C VAL A 271 0.21 9.86 -19.34
N ASP A 272 0.08 9.76 -18.02
CA ASP A 272 -1.09 10.21 -17.26
C ASP A 272 -1.25 11.74 -17.37
N GLY A 273 -2.40 12.20 -17.84
CA GLY A 273 -2.65 13.64 -18.02
C GLY A 273 -2.89 14.40 -16.72
N ASP A 274 -3.21 13.70 -15.62
CA ASP A 274 -3.46 14.32 -14.33
C ASP A 274 -2.18 14.44 -13.49
N ASP A 275 -1.33 13.40 -13.45
CA ASP A 275 -0.14 13.40 -12.57
C ASP A 275 1.21 13.21 -13.29
N GLY A 276 1.22 13.00 -14.60
CA GLY A 276 2.41 12.86 -15.43
C GLY A 276 3.10 11.50 -15.32
N THR A 277 2.48 10.53 -14.64
CA THR A 277 3.03 9.18 -14.49
C THR A 277 3.14 8.50 -15.84
N VAL A 278 4.34 7.98 -16.12
CA VAL A 278 4.65 7.21 -17.31
C VAL A 278 4.47 5.73 -17.01
N ARG A 279 3.72 5.01 -17.84
CA ARG A 279 3.54 3.56 -17.78
C ARG A 279 3.99 2.96 -19.10
N VAL A 280 4.81 1.91 -19.06
CA VAL A 280 5.17 1.11 -20.23
C VAL A 280 4.43 -0.21 -20.14
N LEU A 281 3.57 -0.46 -21.12
CA LEU A 281 2.83 -1.69 -21.34
C LEU A 281 3.55 -2.50 -22.42
N ALA A 282 3.47 -3.82 -22.33
CA ALA A 282 4.13 -4.71 -23.27
C ALA A 282 3.17 -5.79 -23.78
N ASP A 283 3.26 -6.11 -25.06
CA ASP A 283 2.41 -7.16 -25.65
C ASP A 283 2.60 -8.49 -24.92
N GLY A 284 1.48 -9.08 -24.49
CA GLY A 284 1.47 -10.33 -23.75
C GLY A 284 1.91 -10.24 -22.30
N HIS A 285 2.14 -9.06 -21.74
CA HIS A 285 2.33 -8.87 -20.30
C HIS A 285 1.06 -8.34 -19.65
N HIS A 286 0.63 -8.96 -18.54
CA HIS A 286 -0.49 -8.44 -17.76
C HIS A 286 -0.01 -7.22 -16.98
N GLY A 287 -0.57 -6.04 -17.26
CA GLY A 287 -0.23 -4.74 -16.63
C GLY A 287 1.04 -4.06 -17.16
N PRO A 288 1.53 -3.00 -16.49
CA PRO A 288 2.75 -2.30 -16.90
C PRO A 288 4.02 -3.07 -16.53
N VAL A 289 4.96 -3.19 -17.47
CA VAL A 289 6.32 -3.70 -17.22
C VAL A 289 7.18 -2.66 -16.50
N PHE A 290 6.81 -1.38 -16.57
CA PHE A 290 7.52 -0.28 -15.93
C PHE A 290 6.60 0.91 -15.66
N VAL A 291 6.84 1.58 -14.53
CA VAL A 291 6.16 2.81 -14.15
C VAL A 291 7.20 3.82 -13.67
N SER A 292 7.09 5.08 -14.08
CA SER A 292 7.92 6.20 -13.61
C SER A 292 7.05 7.36 -13.18
N THR A 293 7.24 7.87 -11.97
CA THR A 293 6.52 9.06 -11.49
C THR A 293 7.06 10.35 -12.13
N TRP A 294 6.25 11.41 -12.07
CA TRP A 294 6.67 12.75 -12.48
C TRP A 294 7.45 13.45 -11.33
N PRO A 295 8.58 14.12 -11.62
CA PRO A 295 9.46 14.70 -10.60
C PRO A 295 8.86 15.90 -9.85
N SER A 296 7.87 16.60 -10.41
CA SER A 296 7.31 17.87 -9.90
C SER A 296 8.26 19.07 -10.03
N CYS A 297 7.77 20.19 -10.57
CA CYS A 297 8.46 21.50 -10.47
C CYS A 297 8.57 22.02 -9.01
N ARG A 298 7.73 21.51 -8.13
CA ARG A 298 7.75 21.74 -6.67
C ARG A 298 8.43 20.57 -5.97
N ALA A 299 9.68 20.77 -5.53
CA ALA A 299 10.48 19.72 -4.89
C ALA A 299 9.93 19.25 -3.53
N ASP A 300 9.13 20.08 -2.84
CA ASP A 300 8.35 19.78 -1.64
C ASP A 300 7.14 18.85 -1.93
N ARG A 301 6.73 18.75 -3.20
CA ARG A 301 5.59 17.92 -3.63
C ARG A 301 5.93 16.99 -4.80
N PRO A 302 7.01 16.18 -4.75
CA PRO A 302 7.24 15.15 -5.75
C PRO A 302 6.09 14.13 -5.71
N ALA A 303 5.74 13.52 -6.83
CA ALA A 303 4.79 12.41 -6.83
C ALA A 303 5.39 11.18 -6.14
N GLY A 304 4.67 10.61 -5.16
CA GLY A 304 5.04 9.35 -4.54
C GLY A 304 4.72 8.14 -5.43
N TRP A 305 5.35 7.00 -5.17
CA TRP A 305 5.14 5.81 -6.04
C TRP A 305 3.71 5.26 -5.98
N ARG A 306 2.96 5.53 -4.90
CA ARG A 306 1.54 5.16 -4.78
C ARG A 306 0.57 6.25 -5.21
N GLU A 307 0.91 7.50 -4.94
CA GLU A 307 0.02 8.64 -5.14
C GLU A 307 0.83 9.92 -5.41
N GLY A 308 0.36 10.71 -6.37
CA GLY A 308 0.79 12.09 -6.58
C GLY A 308 -0.41 13.05 -6.55
N GLU A 309 -0.15 14.34 -6.30
CA GLU A 309 -1.16 15.40 -6.46
C GLU A 309 -1.47 15.62 -7.95
N PRO A 310 -2.73 15.90 -8.34
CA PRO A 310 -3.06 16.37 -9.69
C PRO A 310 -2.30 17.65 -10.08
N ARG A 311 -1.92 17.74 -11.35
CA ARG A 311 -1.03 18.77 -11.91
C ARG A 311 -1.64 19.40 -13.16
N ASP A 312 -1.25 20.64 -13.39
CA ASP A 312 -1.50 21.33 -14.65
C ASP A 312 -0.34 20.99 -15.60
N LEU A 313 -0.58 19.97 -16.42
CA LEU A 313 0.39 19.49 -17.40
C LEU A 313 -0.04 19.91 -18.81
N GLU A 314 0.92 20.46 -19.55
CA GLU A 314 0.83 20.67 -20.99
C GLU A 314 1.52 19.50 -21.69
N LEU A 315 0.80 18.82 -22.59
CA LEU A 315 1.31 17.68 -23.36
C LEU A 315 1.37 18.05 -24.84
N VAL A 316 2.58 18.05 -25.41
CA VAL A 316 2.84 18.38 -26.81
C VAL A 316 3.47 17.16 -27.49
N PRO A 317 2.82 16.56 -28.51
CA PRO A 317 3.41 15.47 -29.28
C PRO A 317 4.78 15.82 -29.86
N VAL A 318 5.71 14.88 -29.84
CA VAL A 318 7.00 14.97 -30.52
C VAL A 318 7.27 13.68 -31.29
N GLU A 319 8.30 13.66 -32.13
CA GLU A 319 8.71 12.43 -32.81
C GLU A 319 9.05 11.34 -31.77
N GLY A 320 8.42 10.18 -31.90
CA GLY A 320 8.65 9.03 -31.00
C GLY A 320 8.15 9.21 -29.57
N GLY A 321 7.35 10.24 -29.25
CA GLY A 321 6.83 10.42 -27.90
C GLY A 321 6.10 11.74 -27.62
N VAL A 322 6.30 12.28 -26.41
CA VAL A 322 5.61 13.47 -25.92
C VAL A 322 6.53 14.36 -25.09
N ARG A 323 6.38 15.67 -25.24
CA ARG A 323 6.91 16.68 -24.33
C ARG A 323 5.85 17.05 -23.31
N VAL A 324 6.21 16.95 -22.04
CA VAL A 324 5.36 17.30 -20.90
C VAL A 324 5.98 18.49 -20.20
N THR A 325 5.19 19.53 -19.96
CA THR A 325 5.62 20.72 -19.23
C THR A 325 4.69 20.98 -18.04
N GLU A 326 5.30 21.22 -16.88
CA GLU A 326 4.63 21.65 -15.66
C GLU A 326 5.16 23.02 -15.24
N ARG A 327 4.25 23.94 -14.90
CA ARG A 327 4.60 25.30 -14.44
C ARG A 327 3.96 25.60 -13.09
N CYS A 328 4.73 26.15 -12.15
CA CYS A 328 4.24 26.66 -10.89
C CYS A 328 4.94 27.98 -10.53
N GLY A 329 4.25 29.10 -10.77
CA GLY A 329 4.86 30.42 -10.64
C GLY A 329 6.01 30.57 -11.64
N ASP A 330 7.19 30.91 -11.12
CA ASP A 330 8.42 31.05 -11.92
C ASP A 330 9.16 29.72 -12.13
N ASP A 331 8.75 28.66 -11.43
CA ASP A 331 9.38 27.34 -11.53
C ASP A 331 8.73 26.52 -12.67
N GLU A 332 9.56 26.05 -13.59
CA GLU A 332 9.19 25.16 -14.70
C GLU A 332 10.05 23.89 -14.71
N VAL A 333 9.40 22.76 -15.03
CA VAL A 333 10.03 21.49 -15.44
C VAL A 333 9.44 21.08 -16.78
N THR A 334 10.32 20.81 -17.74
CA THR A 334 9.96 20.23 -19.05
C THR A 334 10.66 18.89 -19.21
N GLY A 335 9.90 17.84 -19.51
CA GLY A 335 10.38 16.49 -19.76
C GLY A 335 9.99 16.01 -21.14
N THR A 336 10.94 15.52 -21.94
CA THR A 336 10.67 14.86 -23.22
C THR A 336 10.77 13.35 -23.02
N ILE A 337 9.65 12.65 -23.19
CA ILE A 337 9.53 11.21 -22.99
C ILE A 337 9.40 10.55 -24.36
N THR A 338 10.33 9.66 -24.71
CA THR A 338 10.37 9.00 -26.02
C THR A 338 10.59 7.51 -25.88
N LEU A 339 10.11 6.73 -26.85
CA LEU A 339 10.33 5.29 -26.94
C LEU A 339 10.84 4.95 -28.33
N THR A 340 12.07 4.45 -28.43
CA THR A 340 12.71 4.07 -29.70
C THR A 340 13.53 2.81 -29.49
N ASP A 341 13.33 1.80 -30.35
CA ASP A 341 14.06 0.53 -30.32
C ASP A 341 14.16 -0.12 -28.93
N GLY A 342 13.04 -0.15 -28.20
CA GLY A 342 12.99 -0.72 -26.84
C GLY A 342 13.64 0.15 -25.76
N VAL A 343 13.98 1.40 -26.05
CA VAL A 343 14.57 2.33 -25.08
C VAL A 343 13.58 3.43 -24.74
N LEU A 344 13.21 3.53 -23.46
CA LEU A 344 12.52 4.69 -22.91
C LEU A 344 13.56 5.74 -22.50
N GLY A 345 13.55 6.87 -23.21
CA GLY A 345 14.31 8.06 -22.86
C GLY A 345 13.44 9.08 -22.14
N GLN A 346 13.94 9.65 -21.05
CA GLN A 346 13.29 10.76 -20.33
C GLN A 346 14.32 11.87 -20.10
N ASP A 347 14.23 12.92 -20.91
CA ASP A 347 15.15 14.05 -20.91
C ASP A 347 14.48 15.27 -20.27
N PHE A 348 15.03 15.77 -19.17
CA PHE A 348 14.46 16.84 -18.37
C PHE A 348 15.33 18.09 -18.37
N THR A 349 14.66 19.24 -18.50
CA THR A 349 15.21 20.58 -18.24
C THR A 349 14.36 21.25 -17.18
N PHE A 350 15.00 22.02 -16.30
CA PHE A 350 14.31 22.64 -15.18
C PHE A 350 14.98 23.94 -14.74
N THR A 351 14.17 24.85 -14.23
CA THR A 351 14.58 26.15 -13.66
C THR A 351 15.24 25.99 -12.28
N ARG A 352 14.66 25.12 -11.45
CA ARG A 352 15.20 24.66 -10.16
C ARG A 352 15.20 23.15 -10.12
N ARG A 353 16.10 22.58 -9.31
CA ARG A 353 16.17 21.12 -9.17
C ARG A 353 14.81 20.57 -8.71
N PRO A 354 14.16 19.71 -9.51
CA PRO A 354 12.84 19.21 -9.19
C PRO A 354 12.90 18.13 -8.12
N GLY A 355 11.73 17.63 -7.74
CA GLY A 355 11.62 16.50 -6.82
C GLY A 355 12.14 15.19 -7.42
N ARG A 356 12.07 14.14 -6.59
CA ARG A 356 12.58 12.80 -6.89
C ARG A 356 11.65 12.04 -7.84
N ILE A 357 12.21 11.09 -8.60
CA ILE A 357 11.46 10.15 -9.43
C ILE A 357 11.52 8.77 -8.79
N PHE A 358 10.37 8.15 -8.63
CA PHE A 358 10.26 6.75 -8.26
C PHE A 358 9.90 5.92 -9.48
N GLN A 359 10.59 4.80 -9.65
CA GLN A 359 10.36 3.88 -10.75
C GLN A 359 10.11 2.47 -10.24
N THR A 360 9.02 1.87 -10.71
CA THR A 360 8.64 0.49 -10.38
C THR A 360 8.86 -0.38 -11.60
N VAL A 361 9.56 -1.50 -11.42
CA VAL A 361 9.65 -2.56 -12.43
C VAL A 361 8.53 -3.55 -12.19
N GLY A 362 7.66 -3.73 -13.18
CA GLY A 362 6.41 -4.50 -13.07
C GLY A 362 6.56 -6.01 -13.25
N LEU A 363 7.79 -6.49 -13.47
CA LEU A 363 8.08 -7.92 -13.50
C LEU A 363 7.97 -8.50 -12.08
N ARG A 364 6.91 -9.27 -11.81
CA ARG A 364 6.70 -9.91 -10.50
C ARG A 364 7.39 -11.26 -10.35
N GLN A 365 7.70 -11.91 -11.47
CA GLN A 365 8.37 -13.21 -11.53
C GLN A 365 9.66 -13.12 -12.32
N GLY A 366 10.55 -14.08 -12.07
CA GLY A 366 11.87 -14.14 -12.67
C GLY A 366 12.94 -13.67 -11.70
N THR A 367 14.02 -13.04 -12.20
CA THR A 367 15.18 -12.69 -11.37
C THR A 367 15.58 -11.23 -11.46
N PHE A 368 16.19 -10.72 -10.39
CA PHE A 368 16.81 -9.40 -10.31
C PHE A 368 18.31 -9.55 -10.04
N ALA A 369 19.13 -8.84 -10.82
CA ALA A 369 20.57 -8.75 -10.67
C ALA A 369 20.97 -7.30 -10.34
N PRO A 370 21.38 -6.99 -9.09
CA PRO A 370 21.69 -5.63 -8.66
C PRO A 370 23.08 -5.11 -9.11
N GLY A 371 23.70 -5.73 -10.11
CA GLY A 371 25.07 -5.43 -10.55
C GLY A 371 26.13 -6.01 -9.61
N GLY A 372 27.04 -6.85 -10.12
CA GLY A 372 28.15 -7.42 -9.33
C GLY A 372 27.77 -8.49 -8.29
N CYS A 373 26.47 -8.78 -8.11
CA CYS A 373 25.94 -9.80 -7.21
C CYS A 373 25.16 -10.89 -7.98
N PRO A 374 25.02 -12.12 -7.42
CA PRO A 374 24.20 -13.17 -8.02
C PRO A 374 22.74 -12.74 -8.19
N ALA A 375 22.13 -13.16 -9.31
CA ALA A 375 20.71 -12.94 -9.56
C ALA A 375 19.85 -13.72 -8.54
N ARG A 376 18.74 -13.11 -8.11
CA ARG A 376 17.80 -13.68 -7.13
C ARG A 376 16.36 -13.53 -7.61
N PRO A 377 15.42 -14.37 -7.16
CA PRO A 377 14.01 -14.14 -7.42
C PRO A 377 13.56 -12.71 -7.10
N ILE A 378 12.75 -12.13 -7.99
CA ILE A 378 12.16 -10.81 -7.74
C ILE A 378 11.26 -10.91 -6.50
N GLY A 379 11.33 -9.89 -5.62
CA GLY A 379 10.67 -9.89 -4.31
C GLY A 379 11.54 -10.36 -3.15
N LEU A 380 12.74 -10.92 -3.39
CA LEU A 380 13.69 -11.26 -2.32
C LEU A 380 14.62 -10.11 -1.94
N GLY A 381 14.88 -9.99 -0.63
CA GLY A 381 15.57 -8.85 0.00
C GLY A 381 17.08 -9.00 0.24
N LEU A 382 17.76 -9.97 -0.38
CA LEU A 382 19.16 -10.29 -0.02
C LEU A 382 20.21 -9.29 -0.52
N GLY A 383 19.80 -8.20 -1.19
CA GLY A 383 20.64 -7.01 -1.46
C GLY A 383 19.97 -5.68 -1.13
N VAL A 384 18.69 -5.70 -0.72
CA VAL A 384 17.89 -4.49 -0.47
C VAL A 384 16.98 -4.78 0.72
N ARG A 385 17.21 -4.10 1.84
CA ARG A 385 16.58 -4.40 3.14
C ARG A 385 15.11 -3.99 3.28
N ASP A 386 14.37 -3.95 2.17
CA ASP A 386 13.03 -3.34 2.03
C ASP A 386 12.93 -2.03 2.80
N ALA A 387 13.37 -0.94 2.17
CA ALA A 387 13.38 0.40 2.74
C ALA A 387 12.07 1.17 2.42
N SER A 388 10.97 0.48 2.08
CA SER A 388 9.71 1.12 1.70
C SER A 388 9.12 2.05 2.76
N GLU A 389 9.50 1.83 4.02
CA GLU A 389 9.06 2.63 5.17
C GLU A 389 10.00 3.79 5.52
N VAL A 390 11.28 3.73 5.12
CA VAL A 390 12.32 4.76 5.34
C VAL A 390 13.22 4.78 4.11
N VAL A 391 12.83 5.56 3.10
CA VAL A 391 13.44 5.56 1.76
C VAL A 391 14.93 5.92 1.81
N ALA A 392 15.33 6.77 2.74
CA ALA A 392 16.71 7.17 2.94
C ALA A 392 17.65 6.01 3.28
N ALA A 393 17.12 4.89 3.81
CA ALA A 393 17.88 3.65 4.09
C ALA A 393 18.07 2.75 2.86
N ALA A 394 17.59 3.19 1.68
CA ALA A 394 17.74 2.49 0.41
C ALA A 394 19.21 2.27 0.03
N HIS A 395 19.46 1.15 -0.65
CA HIS A 395 20.81 0.79 -1.09
C HIS A 395 21.22 1.62 -2.32
N THR A 396 22.37 2.27 -2.28
CA THR A 396 22.87 3.04 -3.44
C THR A 396 23.54 2.10 -4.44
N ALA A 397 23.04 2.06 -5.67
CA ALA A 397 23.62 1.23 -6.73
C ALA A 397 25.01 1.77 -7.15
N PRO A 398 25.98 0.88 -7.44
CA PRO A 398 27.33 1.30 -7.83
C PRO A 398 27.30 2.03 -9.19
N PRO A 399 27.99 3.18 -9.31
CA PRO A 399 28.03 3.93 -10.56
C PRO A 399 28.71 3.14 -11.68
N GLY A 400 28.22 3.28 -12.90
CA GLY A 400 28.76 2.61 -14.09
C GLY A 400 28.34 1.14 -14.24
N GLY A 401 27.53 0.61 -13.32
CA GLY A 401 26.91 -0.71 -13.44
C GLY A 401 25.55 -0.69 -14.13
N ASP A 402 24.91 -1.86 -14.15
CA ASP A 402 23.55 -2.04 -14.64
C ASP A 402 22.71 -2.81 -13.63
N LEU A 403 21.47 -2.36 -13.47
CA LEU A 403 20.43 -3.10 -12.78
C LEU A 403 19.61 -3.83 -13.84
N ALA A 404 19.45 -5.14 -13.69
CA ALA A 404 18.73 -5.96 -14.66
C ALA A 404 17.67 -6.83 -14.00
N TRP A 405 16.48 -6.85 -14.60
CA TRP A 405 15.37 -7.72 -14.25
C TRP A 405 15.08 -8.63 -15.43
N HIS A 406 14.97 -9.91 -15.15
CA HIS A 406 14.74 -10.96 -16.14
C HIS A 406 13.43 -11.65 -15.83
N GLY A 407 12.39 -11.33 -16.59
CA GLY A 407 11.08 -11.97 -16.51
C GLY A 407 10.95 -13.15 -17.47
N ALA A 408 9.71 -13.64 -17.64
CA ALA A 408 9.44 -14.74 -18.57
C ALA A 408 9.60 -14.31 -20.04
N ASP A 409 8.93 -13.22 -20.44
CA ASP A 409 8.91 -12.75 -21.82
C ASP A 409 9.68 -11.44 -22.04
N TRP A 410 10.05 -10.73 -20.95
CA TRP A 410 10.67 -9.41 -21.02
C TRP A 410 11.81 -9.27 -20.02
N ASP A 411 12.88 -8.63 -20.46
CA ASP A 411 13.96 -8.09 -19.63
C ASP A 411 13.81 -6.57 -19.51
N VAL A 412 14.07 -6.02 -18.32
CA VAL A 412 14.17 -4.58 -18.07
C VAL A 412 15.57 -4.28 -17.57
N ARG A 413 16.24 -3.27 -18.13
CA ARG A 413 17.57 -2.85 -17.71
C ARG A 413 17.60 -1.35 -17.43
N VAL A 414 18.24 -0.98 -16.33
CA VAL A 414 18.48 0.41 -15.94
C VAL A 414 20.00 0.62 -15.81
N PRO A 415 20.61 1.33 -16.78
CA PRO A 415 22.00 1.74 -16.69
C PRO A 415 22.20 2.76 -15.55
N VAL A 416 23.14 2.51 -14.64
CA VAL A 416 23.42 3.37 -13.48
C VAL A 416 24.43 4.44 -13.87
N ARG A 417 23.96 5.48 -14.56
CA ARG A 417 24.78 6.65 -14.96
C ARG A 417 24.67 7.81 -13.96
N GLU A 418 23.52 7.92 -13.33
CA GLU A 418 23.20 8.86 -12.27
C GLU A 418 22.95 8.13 -10.94
N PRO A 419 22.90 8.83 -9.79
CA PRO A 419 22.61 8.19 -8.51
C PRO A 419 21.25 7.47 -8.54
N VAL A 420 21.30 6.14 -8.36
CA VAL A 420 20.14 5.28 -8.23
C VAL A 420 20.13 4.69 -6.82
N ARG A 421 18.99 4.78 -6.12
CA ARG A 421 18.76 4.09 -4.84
C ARG A 421 17.73 3.00 -5.00
N LEU A 422 18.08 1.78 -4.61
CA LEU A 422 17.19 0.63 -4.56
C LEU A 422 16.44 0.62 -3.22
N ILE A 423 15.12 0.84 -3.27
CA ILE A 423 14.24 0.80 -2.09
C ILE A 423 13.88 -0.65 -1.77
N HIS A 424 13.50 -1.41 -2.81
CA HIS A 424 13.43 -2.88 -2.81
C HIS A 424 13.71 -3.41 -4.21
N SER A 425 13.66 -4.73 -4.41
CA SER A 425 14.04 -5.39 -5.68
C SER A 425 13.16 -5.06 -6.89
N ALA A 426 12.14 -4.21 -6.76
CA ALA A 426 11.27 -3.79 -7.86
C ALA A 426 10.93 -2.30 -7.80
N LEU A 427 11.52 -1.54 -6.87
CA LEU A 427 11.27 -0.12 -6.68
C LEU A 427 12.60 0.59 -6.44
N LEU A 428 12.84 1.60 -7.27
CA LEU A 428 14.04 2.42 -7.20
C LEU A 428 13.67 3.90 -7.22
N GLU A 429 14.57 4.70 -6.67
CA GLU A 429 14.56 6.14 -6.75
C GLU A 429 15.71 6.61 -7.64
N ARG A 430 15.41 7.56 -8.54
CA ARG A 430 16.39 8.25 -9.37
C ARG A 430 16.35 9.74 -9.11
N GLY A 431 17.53 10.30 -8.89
CA GLY A 431 17.72 11.75 -8.87
C GLY A 431 17.85 12.30 -10.28
N LEU A 432 17.41 13.54 -10.48
CA LEU A 432 17.71 14.30 -11.68
C LEU A 432 18.99 15.13 -11.44
N ALA A 433 20.02 14.83 -12.22
CA ALA A 433 21.28 15.56 -12.26
C ALA A 433 21.52 16.04 -13.69
N ALA A 434 21.63 17.37 -13.88
CA ALA A 434 21.85 17.94 -15.20
C ALA A 434 23.25 17.60 -15.70
N GLY A 435 23.34 17.18 -16.97
CA GLY A 435 24.60 17.03 -17.67
C GLY A 435 25.25 18.37 -18.03
N PRO A 436 26.41 18.36 -18.71
CA PRO A 436 27.11 19.58 -19.15
C PRO A 436 26.28 20.49 -20.07
N ASP A 437 25.28 19.94 -20.74
CA ASP A 437 24.35 20.65 -21.62
C ASP A 437 23.07 21.11 -20.91
N GLY A 438 23.01 20.98 -19.58
CA GLY A 438 21.86 21.39 -18.78
C GLY A 438 20.69 20.40 -18.79
N VAL A 439 20.81 19.25 -19.45
CA VAL A 439 19.74 18.24 -19.54
C VAL A 439 20.02 17.07 -18.60
N ALA A 440 19.07 16.74 -17.75
CA ALA A 440 19.10 15.51 -16.94
C ALA A 440 18.46 14.37 -17.73
N ARG A 441 19.16 13.25 -17.90
CA ARG A 441 18.72 12.15 -18.77
C ARG A 441 18.54 10.86 -17.99
N LEU A 442 17.36 10.28 -18.09
CA LEU A 442 17.09 8.93 -17.61
C LEU A 442 16.86 8.00 -18.79
N ARG A 443 17.41 6.80 -18.68
CA ARG A 443 17.27 5.73 -19.69
C ARG A 443 16.83 4.45 -19.01
N THR A 444 15.89 3.76 -19.64
CA THR A 444 15.44 2.40 -19.29
C THR A 444 15.30 1.60 -20.58
N GLU A 445 15.83 0.37 -20.58
CA GLU A 445 15.87 -0.49 -21.76
C GLU A 445 14.97 -1.71 -21.54
N PHE A 446 14.28 -2.11 -22.60
CA PHE A 446 13.33 -3.23 -22.65
C PHE A 446 13.74 -4.17 -23.76
N HIS A 447 13.90 -5.45 -23.42
CA HIS A 447 14.24 -6.48 -24.41
C HIS A 447 13.25 -7.63 -24.31
N ARG A 448 12.72 -8.05 -25.46
CA ARG A 448 11.89 -9.25 -25.53
C ARG A 448 12.78 -10.48 -25.43
N ARG A 449 12.35 -11.48 -24.67
CA ARG A 449 13.04 -12.78 -24.56
C ARG A 449 12.44 -13.77 -25.55
N ASP A 450 13.31 -14.47 -26.27
CA ASP A 450 12.90 -15.50 -27.23
C ASP A 450 12.82 -16.91 -26.62
N THR A 451 13.28 -17.10 -25.38
CA THR A 451 13.38 -18.42 -24.74
C THR A 451 12.48 -18.56 -23.53
N ARG A 452 11.44 -19.40 -23.63
CA ARG A 452 10.72 -19.94 -22.47
C ARG A 452 11.44 -21.20 -21.99
N GLY A 453 12.07 -21.12 -20.82
CA GLY A 453 12.54 -22.31 -20.12
C GLY A 453 11.35 -23.09 -19.59
N GLY A 454 11.05 -24.23 -20.18
CA GLY A 454 10.07 -25.17 -19.63
C GLY A 454 10.72 -25.98 -18.52
N ALA A 455 10.27 -25.82 -17.28
CA ALA A 455 10.58 -26.80 -16.25
C ALA A 455 9.79 -28.08 -16.55
N ALA A 456 10.48 -29.22 -16.56
CA ALA A 456 9.81 -30.52 -16.67
C ALA A 456 9.12 -30.84 -15.35
N ALA A 457 7.80 -31.02 -15.38
CA ALA A 457 7.03 -31.43 -14.21
C ALA A 457 7.58 -32.76 -13.67
N VAL A 458 7.96 -32.77 -12.40
CA VAL A 458 8.38 -33.99 -11.71
C VAL A 458 7.14 -34.69 -11.18
N ALA A 459 6.99 -36.00 -11.42
CA ALA A 459 5.87 -36.75 -10.85
C ALA A 459 6.08 -36.95 -9.34
N ALA A 460 5.17 -36.46 -8.50
CA ALA A 460 5.17 -36.74 -7.06
C ALA A 460 4.02 -37.66 -6.65
N GLY A 461 4.32 -38.60 -5.74
CA GLY A 461 3.32 -39.48 -5.16
C GLY A 461 2.30 -38.71 -4.30
N ALA A 462 1.00 -38.92 -4.59
CA ALA A 462 -0.10 -38.39 -3.80
C ALA A 462 -0.14 -38.99 -2.38
N VAL A 463 -0.76 -38.26 -1.45
CA VAL A 463 -0.99 -38.75 -0.09
C VAL A 463 -2.23 -39.64 -0.07
N ALA A 464 -2.06 -40.93 0.19
CA ALA A 464 -3.18 -41.87 0.31
C ALA A 464 -4.04 -41.60 1.56
N GLY A 465 -5.36 -41.63 1.41
CA GLY A 465 -6.32 -41.56 2.52
C GLY A 465 -7.65 -40.92 2.09
N PRO A 466 -8.67 -40.88 2.96
CA PRO A 466 -9.92 -40.20 2.62
C PRO A 466 -9.75 -38.67 2.60
N ARG A 467 -10.28 -38.02 1.56
CA ARG A 467 -10.42 -36.57 1.48
C ARG A 467 -11.62 -36.09 2.29
N ARG A 468 -11.46 -35.02 3.07
CA ARG A 468 -12.56 -34.37 3.81
C ARG A 468 -12.47 -32.86 3.70
N ILE A 469 -13.49 -32.25 3.11
CA ILE A 469 -13.61 -30.79 2.95
C ILE A 469 -14.95 -30.35 3.54
N GLN A 470 -14.95 -29.26 4.32
CA GLN A 470 -16.15 -28.70 4.95
C GLN A 470 -16.23 -27.20 4.65
N LEU A 471 -17.37 -26.77 4.12
CA LEU A 471 -17.69 -25.37 3.86
C LEU A 471 -18.69 -24.88 4.91
N ASP A 472 -18.65 -23.60 5.23
CA ASP A 472 -19.63 -22.96 6.09
C ASP A 472 -19.94 -21.55 5.57
N ALA A 473 -21.22 -21.27 5.35
CA ALA A 473 -21.68 -19.99 4.84
C ALA A 473 -21.39 -18.83 5.81
N SER A 474 -21.46 -19.05 7.13
CA SER A 474 -21.13 -17.99 8.12
C SER A 474 -19.64 -17.64 8.13
N ALA A 475 -18.79 -18.61 7.77
CA ALA A 475 -17.36 -18.40 7.54
C ALA A 475 -17.05 -17.84 6.15
N ALA A 476 -18.00 -17.88 5.21
CA ALA A 476 -17.86 -17.60 3.79
C ALA A 476 -16.71 -18.38 3.13
N GLY A 477 -16.53 -19.65 3.50
CA GLY A 477 -15.41 -20.43 2.98
C GLY A 477 -15.26 -21.83 3.54
N VAL A 478 -14.15 -22.48 3.19
CA VAL A 478 -13.77 -23.79 3.73
C VAL A 478 -13.24 -23.64 5.15
N THR A 479 -13.88 -24.30 6.10
CA THR A 479 -13.50 -24.27 7.52
C THR A 479 -12.58 -25.44 7.90
N ALA A 480 -12.61 -26.54 7.14
CA ALA A 480 -11.71 -27.66 7.32
C ALA A 480 -11.39 -28.35 5.99
N TRP A 481 -10.10 -28.69 5.78
CA TRP A 481 -9.66 -29.61 4.73
C TRP A 481 -8.59 -30.56 5.29
N LYS A 482 -8.80 -31.86 5.11
CA LYS A 482 -7.86 -32.93 5.45
C LYS A 482 -7.71 -33.94 4.30
N GLU A 483 -6.51 -34.46 4.15
CA GLU A 483 -6.17 -35.61 3.29
C GLU A 483 -5.62 -36.74 4.16
N GLY A 484 -6.46 -37.74 4.44
CA GLY A 484 -6.15 -38.77 5.45
C GLY A 484 -5.94 -38.16 6.83
N THR A 485 -4.74 -38.27 7.38
CA THR A 485 -4.36 -37.66 8.66
C THR A 485 -3.79 -36.24 8.50
N SER A 486 -3.46 -35.84 7.27
CA SER A 486 -2.82 -34.57 6.96
C SER A 486 -3.82 -33.44 7.06
N LYS A 487 -3.53 -32.42 7.85
CA LYS A 487 -4.36 -31.21 7.93
C LYS A 487 -3.82 -30.20 6.93
N VAL A 488 -4.62 -29.85 5.94
CA VAL A 488 -4.17 -29.03 4.81
C VAL A 488 -4.29 -27.54 5.11
N LEU A 489 -5.46 -27.12 5.59
CA LEU A 489 -5.76 -25.72 5.91
C LEU A 489 -5.91 -25.49 7.41
N ARG A 490 -5.52 -24.29 7.85
CA ARG A 490 -5.82 -23.79 9.19
C ARG A 490 -7.02 -22.85 9.11
N SER A 491 -7.89 -22.87 10.13
CA SER A 491 -9.03 -21.97 10.25
C SER A 491 -9.31 -21.69 11.74
N PRO A 492 -9.73 -20.47 12.12
CA PRO A 492 -10.15 -20.13 13.49
C PRO A 492 -11.64 -20.38 13.74
N PHE A 493 -12.42 -20.77 12.72
CA PHE A 493 -13.85 -21.04 12.83
C PHE A 493 -14.20 -21.97 14.01
N PRO A 494 -15.27 -21.70 14.79
CA PRO A 494 -16.32 -20.69 14.60
C PRO A 494 -15.97 -19.26 15.08
N ARG A 495 -14.70 -18.99 15.42
CA ARG A 495 -14.25 -17.66 15.83
C ARG A 495 -13.69 -16.87 14.65
N THR A 496 -13.58 -15.56 14.83
CA THR A 496 -12.81 -14.68 13.95
C THR A 496 -11.52 -14.22 14.64
N ARG A 497 -10.46 -14.02 13.86
CA ARG A 497 -9.16 -13.51 14.32
C ARG A 497 -8.53 -12.63 13.26
N ALA A 498 -7.51 -11.84 13.62
CA ALA A 498 -6.66 -11.21 12.62
C ALA A 498 -5.68 -12.24 12.01
N PHE A 499 -5.44 -12.15 10.71
CA PHE A 499 -4.42 -12.90 10.00
C PHE A 499 -3.56 -11.94 9.18
N GLY A 500 -2.33 -11.67 9.65
CA GLY A 500 -1.53 -10.59 9.07
C GLY A 500 -2.34 -9.28 9.10
N ASN A 501 -2.61 -8.73 7.91
CA ASN A 501 -3.35 -7.47 7.75
C ASN A 501 -4.84 -7.69 7.43
N ASN A 502 -5.32 -8.94 7.38
CA ASN A 502 -6.74 -9.24 7.37
C ASN A 502 -7.30 -9.15 8.79
N PRO A 503 -8.19 -8.18 9.11
CA PRO A 503 -8.67 -7.97 10.47
C PRO A 503 -9.72 -8.99 10.93
N ARG A 504 -10.38 -9.73 10.01
CA ARG A 504 -11.55 -10.59 10.29
C ARG A 504 -11.48 -11.94 9.57
N TRP A 505 -10.37 -12.66 9.72
CA TRP A 505 -10.17 -14.00 9.18
C TRP A 505 -11.01 -15.05 9.92
N SER A 506 -11.71 -15.91 9.16
CA SER A 506 -12.62 -16.96 9.66
C SER A 506 -12.46 -18.31 8.98
N ALA A 507 -12.13 -18.37 7.69
CA ALA A 507 -12.06 -19.60 6.90
C ALA A 507 -10.62 -19.92 6.46
N GLY A 508 -10.29 -21.19 6.25
CA GLY A 508 -8.98 -21.60 5.76
C GLY A 508 -8.78 -21.41 4.25
N MET A 509 -9.88 -21.32 3.51
CA MET A 509 -9.93 -20.95 2.10
C MET A 509 -11.20 -20.14 1.82
N TRP A 510 -11.07 -19.02 1.11
CA TRP A 510 -12.19 -18.13 0.75
C TRP A 510 -11.83 -17.32 -0.50
N VAL A 511 -12.81 -16.62 -1.08
CA VAL A 511 -12.60 -15.79 -2.27
C VAL A 511 -12.96 -14.32 -1.99
N THR A 512 -12.27 -13.40 -2.65
CA THR A 512 -12.61 -11.97 -2.66
C THR A 512 -12.46 -11.37 -4.05
N ALA A 513 -13.25 -10.32 -4.31
CA ALA A 513 -12.97 -9.36 -5.37
C ALA A 513 -11.94 -8.36 -4.82
N GLU A 514 -10.85 -8.15 -5.56
CA GLU A 514 -9.74 -7.29 -5.15
C GLU A 514 -9.51 -6.20 -6.20
N HIS A 515 -8.85 -5.12 -5.76
CA HIS A 515 -8.32 -4.13 -6.68
C HIS A 515 -7.20 -4.75 -7.52
N SER A 516 -6.93 -4.11 -8.65
CA SER A 516 -5.86 -4.44 -9.56
C SER A 516 -4.54 -4.50 -8.81
N ARG A 517 -3.83 -5.61 -8.97
CA ARG A 517 -2.48 -5.80 -8.42
C ARG A 517 -1.45 -4.79 -8.97
N PHE A 518 -1.80 -4.03 -10.00
CA PHE A 518 -0.99 -2.95 -10.58
C PHE A 518 -1.45 -1.55 -10.16
N GLY A 519 -2.56 -1.43 -9.43
CA GLY A 519 -3.07 -0.15 -8.97
C GLY A 519 -2.10 0.47 -7.97
N ARG A 520 -1.44 1.58 -8.33
CA ARG A 520 -0.46 2.27 -7.48
C ARG A 520 -0.97 2.58 -6.07
N ALA A 521 -2.22 3.04 -5.96
CA ALA A 521 -2.79 3.51 -4.71
C ALA A 521 -3.08 2.38 -3.70
N GLY A 522 -3.53 1.23 -4.19
CA GLY A 522 -4.05 0.13 -3.36
C GLY A 522 -3.31 -1.19 -3.54
N GLY A 523 -2.89 -1.55 -4.75
CA GLY A 523 -2.32 -2.87 -5.07
C GLY A 523 -3.27 -4.02 -4.72
N LEU A 524 -2.72 -5.24 -4.65
CA LEU A 524 -3.51 -6.40 -4.23
C LEU A 524 -3.73 -6.39 -2.71
N GLY A 525 -4.99 -6.42 -2.26
CA GLY A 525 -5.37 -6.41 -0.85
C GLY A 525 -5.07 -7.74 -0.12
N TRP A 526 -5.63 -7.93 1.07
CA TRP A 526 -5.31 -9.05 1.99
C TRP A 526 -6.45 -10.06 2.18
N GLY A 527 -7.40 -10.11 1.24
CA GLY A 527 -8.55 -10.99 1.34
C GLY A 527 -9.53 -10.58 2.43
N VAL A 528 -9.68 -9.26 2.63
CA VAL A 528 -10.65 -8.72 3.59
C VAL A 528 -12.05 -8.86 3.00
N ARG A 529 -12.74 -9.89 3.45
CA ARG A 529 -14.11 -10.19 3.03
C ARG A 529 -15.10 -9.11 3.47
N SER A 530 -16.17 -8.90 2.69
CA SER A 530 -17.30 -8.11 3.15
C SER A 530 -18.03 -8.82 4.30
N THR A 531 -18.75 -8.03 5.09
CA THR A 531 -19.70 -8.52 6.11
C THR A 531 -21.02 -9.02 5.53
N ALA A 532 -21.17 -8.94 4.20
CA ALA A 532 -22.29 -9.49 3.46
C ALA A 532 -22.54 -10.97 3.80
N ALA A 533 -23.82 -11.36 3.79
CA ALA A 533 -24.19 -12.75 3.99
C ALA A 533 -23.80 -13.61 2.79
N TRP A 534 -23.40 -14.84 3.08
CA TRP A 534 -23.12 -15.90 2.10
C TRP A 534 -24.16 -17.01 2.25
N GLU A 535 -24.41 -17.73 1.17
CA GLU A 535 -25.38 -18.81 1.07
C GLU A 535 -24.69 -20.10 0.64
N GLU A 536 -25.14 -21.22 1.19
CA GLU A 536 -24.79 -22.55 0.68
C GLU A 536 -25.68 -22.89 -0.53
N LYS A 537 -25.05 -23.16 -1.68
CA LYS A 537 -25.79 -23.65 -2.86
C LYS A 537 -25.91 -25.18 -2.83
N HIS A 538 -24.83 -25.84 -2.45
CA HIS A 538 -24.74 -27.27 -2.14
C HIS A 538 -23.47 -27.49 -1.28
N PRO A 539 -23.19 -28.72 -0.78
CA PRO A 539 -22.14 -28.95 0.22
C PRO A 539 -20.71 -28.52 -0.15
N LEU A 540 -20.45 -28.23 -1.42
CA LEU A 540 -19.14 -27.83 -1.97
C LEU A 540 -19.19 -26.52 -2.75
N ALA A 541 -20.26 -25.73 -2.62
CA ALA A 541 -20.37 -24.42 -3.26
C ALA A 541 -21.02 -23.37 -2.36
N LEU A 542 -20.42 -22.18 -2.37
CA LEU A 542 -20.93 -21.00 -1.68
C LEU A 542 -21.09 -19.83 -2.65
N TYR A 543 -22.05 -18.95 -2.36
CA TYR A 543 -22.30 -17.74 -3.13
C TYR A 543 -22.63 -16.56 -2.21
N GLY A 544 -22.03 -15.40 -2.47
CA GLY A 544 -22.30 -14.12 -1.81
C GLY A 544 -23.13 -13.21 -2.72
N PRO A 545 -24.47 -13.14 -2.58
CA PRO A 545 -25.32 -12.43 -3.53
C PRO A 545 -25.04 -10.93 -3.64
N GLN A 546 -24.67 -10.29 -2.53
CA GLN A 546 -24.40 -8.84 -2.49
C GLN A 546 -23.10 -8.48 -3.21
N GLU A 547 -22.11 -9.38 -3.15
CA GLU A 547 -20.82 -9.21 -3.80
C GLU A 547 -20.84 -9.75 -5.24
N GLY A 548 -21.84 -10.57 -5.59
CA GLY A 548 -21.92 -11.23 -6.89
C GLY A 548 -20.75 -12.18 -7.15
N ILE A 549 -20.22 -12.81 -6.09
CA ILE A 549 -19.07 -13.71 -6.13
C ILE A 549 -19.44 -15.06 -5.53
N GLY A 550 -18.97 -16.15 -6.13
CA GLY A 550 -19.15 -17.51 -5.64
C GLY A 550 -18.01 -18.41 -6.05
N PHE A 551 -17.90 -19.56 -5.39
CA PHE A 551 -16.95 -20.60 -5.76
C PHE A 551 -17.54 -21.99 -5.53
N GLU A 552 -17.10 -22.93 -6.36
CA GLU A 552 -17.47 -24.35 -6.33
C GLU A 552 -16.21 -25.21 -6.30
N LEU A 553 -16.26 -26.29 -5.53
CA LEU A 553 -15.18 -27.27 -5.44
C LEU A 553 -15.57 -28.57 -6.14
N THR A 554 -14.75 -28.99 -7.10
CA THR A 554 -14.76 -30.38 -7.59
C THR A 554 -13.67 -31.14 -6.85
N ALA A 555 -14.07 -32.07 -5.99
CA ALA A 555 -13.17 -32.82 -5.12
C ALA A 555 -13.48 -34.33 -5.18
N SER A 556 -12.72 -35.05 -6.00
CA SER A 556 -12.79 -36.52 -6.08
C SER A 556 -12.41 -37.19 -4.76
N GLU A 557 -12.96 -38.37 -4.49
CA GLU A 557 -12.51 -39.21 -3.36
C GLU A 557 -11.07 -39.72 -3.57
N ASP A 558 -10.62 -39.79 -4.83
CA ASP A 558 -9.23 -40.09 -5.15
C ASP A 558 -8.33 -38.88 -4.86
N THR A 559 -7.47 -39.03 -3.86
CA THR A 559 -6.43 -38.06 -3.49
C THR A 559 -5.36 -37.84 -4.55
N GLY A 560 -5.27 -38.73 -5.55
CA GLY A 560 -4.43 -38.56 -6.74
C GLY A 560 -4.95 -37.47 -7.68
N GLU A 561 -6.25 -37.17 -7.63
CA GLU A 561 -6.85 -36.08 -8.39
C GLU A 561 -6.83 -34.77 -7.58
N PRO A 562 -6.45 -33.64 -8.20
CA PRO A 562 -6.46 -32.35 -7.52
C PRO A 562 -7.90 -31.93 -7.16
N VAL A 563 -8.04 -31.17 -6.08
CA VAL A 563 -9.24 -30.38 -5.82
C VAL A 563 -9.24 -29.21 -6.81
N ARG A 564 -10.24 -29.16 -7.68
CA ARG A 564 -10.45 -28.01 -8.57
C ARG A 564 -11.39 -27.01 -7.90
N VAL A 565 -10.99 -25.74 -7.92
CA VAL A 565 -11.78 -24.62 -7.38
C VAL A 565 -12.16 -23.71 -8.54
N ASP A 566 -13.44 -23.66 -8.88
CA ASP A 566 -13.99 -22.79 -9.92
C ASP A 566 -14.63 -21.56 -9.27
N ILE A 567 -14.24 -20.35 -9.71
CA ILE A 567 -14.67 -19.08 -9.11
C ILE A 567 -15.47 -18.28 -10.14
N GLN A 568 -16.63 -17.79 -9.73
CA GLN A 568 -17.53 -16.98 -10.54
C GLN A 568 -17.69 -15.60 -9.91
N ALA A 569 -17.41 -14.54 -10.66
CA ALA A 569 -17.51 -13.16 -10.19
C ALA A 569 -17.92 -12.20 -11.32
N PRO A 570 -19.10 -12.37 -11.96
CA PRO A 570 -19.49 -11.63 -13.16
C PRO A 570 -19.55 -10.10 -12.97
N GLY A 571 -19.77 -9.63 -11.73
CA GLY A 571 -19.78 -8.20 -11.39
C GLY A 571 -18.40 -7.60 -11.05
N SER A 572 -17.35 -8.42 -11.01
CA SER A 572 -15.99 -7.96 -10.69
C SER A 572 -15.26 -7.52 -11.96
N HIS A 573 -14.51 -6.42 -11.89
CA HIS A 573 -13.89 -5.80 -13.06
C HIS A 573 -12.36 -5.79 -13.05
N GLU A 574 -11.74 -6.02 -11.89
CA GLU A 574 -10.30 -5.95 -11.69
C GLU A 574 -9.71 -7.34 -11.41
N GLU A 575 -9.59 -7.76 -10.15
CA GLU A 575 -9.00 -9.04 -9.77
C GLU A 575 -9.96 -9.87 -8.91
N VAL A 576 -9.85 -11.18 -9.03
CA VAL A 576 -10.49 -12.16 -8.14
C VAL A 576 -9.38 -13.01 -7.54
N VAL A 577 -9.46 -13.26 -6.23
CA VAL A 577 -8.42 -14.00 -5.52
C VAL A 577 -9.01 -15.10 -4.68
N LEU A 578 -8.46 -16.31 -4.85
CA LEU A 578 -8.63 -17.41 -3.91
C LEU A 578 -7.55 -17.33 -2.84
N TRP A 579 -7.95 -17.11 -1.60
CA TRP A 579 -7.05 -17.05 -0.46
C TRP A 579 -6.97 -18.40 0.24
N LEU A 580 -5.76 -18.80 0.64
CA LEU A 580 -5.49 -20.01 1.40
C LEU A 580 -4.62 -19.69 2.61
N THR A 581 -4.93 -20.30 3.75
CA THR A 581 -4.06 -20.30 4.92
C THR A 581 -3.61 -21.74 5.22
N PRO A 582 -2.51 -22.21 4.60
CA PRO A 582 -2.04 -23.58 4.78
C PRO A 582 -1.66 -23.86 6.24
N HIS A 583 -1.78 -25.11 6.65
CA HIS A 583 -1.45 -25.54 8.00
C HIS A 583 0.06 -25.77 8.17
N THR A 584 0.80 -24.67 8.26
CA THR A 584 2.25 -24.66 8.32
C THR A 584 2.79 -24.34 9.71
N PRO A 585 4.03 -24.75 10.02
CA PRO A 585 4.79 -24.17 11.12
C PRO A 585 5.03 -22.67 10.87
N ARG A 586 5.40 -21.92 11.92
CA ARG A 586 5.64 -20.47 11.82
C ARG A 586 6.69 -20.09 10.77
N ARG A 587 7.68 -20.96 10.58
CA ARG A 587 8.64 -20.91 9.47
C ARG A 587 8.48 -22.19 8.69
N THR A 588 8.34 -22.07 7.38
CA THR A 588 8.16 -23.21 6.49
C THR A 588 8.94 -23.01 5.19
N THR A 589 9.13 -24.10 4.45
CA THR A 589 9.72 -24.07 3.13
C THR A 589 8.63 -23.92 2.08
N ALA A 590 8.87 -23.05 1.10
CA ALA A 590 8.09 -22.93 -0.12
C ALA A 590 9.00 -23.23 -1.31
N VAL A 591 8.55 -24.13 -2.19
CA VAL A 591 9.11 -24.25 -3.53
C VAL A 591 8.20 -23.45 -4.45
N ILE A 592 8.77 -22.64 -5.34
CA ILE A 592 8.04 -21.84 -6.31
C ILE A 592 8.56 -22.10 -7.71
N ASP A 593 7.67 -21.96 -8.69
CA ASP A 593 8.05 -21.67 -10.07
C ASP A 593 7.97 -20.15 -10.31
N SER A 594 9.10 -19.53 -10.60
CA SER A 594 9.18 -18.11 -10.95
C SER A 594 9.74 -17.96 -12.35
N ALA A 595 8.87 -17.63 -13.31
CA ALA A 595 9.20 -17.51 -14.73
C ALA A 595 9.91 -18.76 -15.32
N GLY A 596 9.45 -19.96 -14.99
CA GLY A 596 10.00 -21.23 -15.47
C GLY A 596 11.23 -21.72 -14.69
N THR A 597 11.62 -21.01 -13.63
CA THR A 597 12.73 -21.39 -12.76
C THR A 597 12.23 -21.82 -11.40
N ARG A 598 12.61 -23.04 -10.99
CA ARG A 598 12.31 -23.59 -9.66
C ARG A 598 13.22 -22.96 -8.60
N TRP A 599 12.62 -22.43 -7.54
CA TRP A 599 13.33 -21.92 -6.36
C TRP A 599 12.80 -22.56 -5.09
N GLU A 600 13.69 -22.88 -4.16
CA GLU A 600 13.35 -23.32 -2.81
C GLU A 600 13.72 -22.21 -1.83
N LEU A 601 12.74 -21.76 -1.05
CA LEU A 601 12.82 -20.57 -0.21
C LEU A 601 12.33 -20.89 1.20
N ASP A 602 13.00 -20.33 2.22
CA ASP A 602 12.46 -20.30 3.58
C ASP A 602 11.51 -19.10 3.72
N SER A 603 10.36 -19.29 4.38
CA SER A 603 9.37 -18.23 4.55
C SER A 603 9.91 -16.99 5.28
N SER A 604 11.02 -17.10 5.99
CA SER A 604 11.69 -15.96 6.64
C SER A 604 12.53 -15.10 5.69
N GLU A 605 12.79 -15.56 4.46
CA GLU A 605 13.57 -14.85 3.44
C GLU A 605 12.74 -13.83 2.66
N PHE A 606 11.41 -13.88 2.78
CA PHE A 606 10.51 -12.99 2.06
C PHE A 606 9.32 -12.52 2.88
N ARG A 607 8.90 -11.29 2.59
CA ARG A 607 7.61 -10.76 3.02
C ARG A 607 6.52 -11.09 2.00
N GLN A 608 6.82 -10.89 0.71
CA GLN A 608 5.93 -11.11 -0.41
C GLN A 608 6.73 -11.57 -1.63
N ILE A 609 6.27 -12.61 -2.31
CA ILE A 609 6.80 -13.09 -3.59
C ILE A 609 5.65 -13.53 -4.49
N TRP A 610 5.91 -13.59 -5.79
CA TRP A 610 4.97 -14.07 -6.80
C TRP A 610 5.52 -15.26 -7.56
N ALA A 611 4.63 -16.16 -7.96
CA ALA A 611 4.96 -17.41 -8.61
C ALA A 611 3.87 -17.82 -9.61
N ALA A 612 4.24 -18.62 -10.60
CA ALA A 612 3.28 -19.28 -11.50
C ALA A 612 2.64 -20.51 -10.83
N ALA A 613 3.42 -21.23 -10.03
CA ALA A 613 2.98 -22.36 -9.23
C ALA A 613 3.77 -22.44 -7.92
N VAL A 614 3.20 -23.06 -6.89
CA VAL A 614 3.83 -23.16 -5.56
C VAL A 614 3.56 -24.51 -4.91
N ALA A 615 4.55 -25.01 -4.19
CA ALA A 615 4.43 -26.10 -3.23
C ALA A 615 4.86 -25.62 -1.84
N VAL A 616 3.99 -25.69 -0.85
CA VAL A 616 4.27 -25.27 0.54
C VAL A 616 4.30 -26.47 1.46
N ARG A 617 5.36 -26.59 2.27
CA ARG A 617 5.48 -27.65 3.25
C ARG A 617 4.52 -27.45 4.42
N LEU A 618 3.68 -28.44 4.68
CA LEU A 618 2.72 -28.52 5.78
C LEU A 618 3.39 -29.00 7.07
N SER A 619 2.68 -28.86 8.20
CA SER A 619 3.21 -29.20 9.53
C SER A 619 3.55 -30.67 9.74
N ASP A 620 2.94 -31.57 8.96
CA ASP A 620 3.23 -33.01 8.96
C ASP A 620 4.34 -33.41 7.97
N GLY A 621 4.90 -32.44 7.23
CA GLY A 621 5.95 -32.64 6.26
C GLY A 621 5.48 -32.92 4.83
N THR A 622 4.17 -33.10 4.60
CA THR A 622 3.58 -33.15 3.24
C THR A 622 3.58 -31.77 2.59
N TRP A 623 3.21 -31.68 1.31
CA TRP A 623 3.26 -30.45 0.53
C TRP A 623 1.89 -30.12 -0.07
N LEU A 624 1.41 -28.90 0.18
CA LEU A 624 0.25 -28.32 -0.53
C LEU A 624 0.73 -27.67 -1.81
N HIS A 625 0.19 -28.11 -2.93
CA HIS A 625 0.47 -27.61 -4.27
C HIS A 625 -0.67 -26.73 -4.76
N CYS A 626 -0.34 -25.60 -5.37
CA CYS A 626 -1.30 -24.69 -5.98
C CYS A 626 -0.80 -24.30 -7.38
N ARG A 627 -1.67 -24.42 -8.38
CA ARG A 627 -1.41 -23.98 -9.77
C ARG A 627 -2.70 -23.59 -10.48
N PRO A 628 -2.64 -22.74 -11.52
CA PRO A 628 -3.79 -22.51 -12.40
C PRO A 628 -4.28 -23.84 -13.02
N ALA A 629 -5.60 -24.01 -13.13
CA ALA A 629 -6.17 -25.22 -13.71
C ALA A 629 -5.92 -25.33 -15.22
N ASP A 630 -5.99 -24.21 -15.93
CA ASP A 630 -5.87 -24.12 -17.39
C ASP A 630 -4.43 -23.87 -17.87
N ALA A 631 -3.44 -24.35 -17.12
CA ALA A 631 -2.02 -24.21 -17.43
C ALA A 631 -1.56 -24.97 -18.71
N THR A 632 -2.49 -25.37 -19.59
CA THR A 632 -2.25 -26.14 -20.81
C THR A 632 -2.10 -25.29 -22.08
N GLY A 633 -2.16 -23.95 -21.99
CA GLY A 633 -2.12 -23.04 -23.14
C GLY A 633 -0.84 -22.21 -23.28
N THR A 634 -0.38 -22.03 -24.53
CA THR A 634 0.80 -21.26 -24.96
C THR A 634 0.68 -19.73 -24.80
N GLY A 635 -0.37 -19.23 -24.15
CA GLY A 635 -0.57 -17.81 -23.86
C GLY A 635 0.13 -17.36 -22.55
N PRO A 636 0.31 -16.06 -22.34
CA PRO A 636 0.85 -15.55 -21.08
C PRO A 636 -0.09 -15.89 -19.91
N ALA A 637 0.45 -16.43 -18.83
CA ALA A 637 -0.29 -16.73 -17.62
C ALA A 637 -0.63 -15.42 -16.88
N GLU A 638 -1.86 -14.92 -17.07
CA GLU A 638 -2.38 -13.77 -16.31
C GLU A 638 -2.70 -14.14 -14.85
N ALA A 639 -2.93 -15.44 -14.60
CA ALA A 639 -3.08 -16.00 -13.27
C ALA A 639 -1.71 -16.15 -12.60
N GLU A 640 -1.57 -15.61 -11.40
CA GLU A 640 -0.34 -15.70 -10.61
C GLU A 640 -0.69 -15.99 -9.15
N ILE A 641 0.29 -16.51 -8.41
CA ILE A 641 0.15 -16.83 -7.00
C ILE A 641 1.04 -15.90 -6.20
N VAL A 642 0.45 -15.15 -5.27
CA VAL A 642 1.19 -14.36 -4.27
C VAL A 642 1.34 -15.19 -2.99
N LEU A 643 2.55 -15.23 -2.45
CA LEU A 643 2.81 -15.74 -1.10
C LEU A 643 3.17 -14.58 -0.19
N ARG A 644 2.55 -14.51 0.99
CA ARG A 644 2.86 -13.51 2.02
C ARG A 644 3.17 -14.15 3.36
N THR A 645 4.35 -13.88 3.89
CA THR A 645 4.71 -14.28 5.25
C THR A 645 4.21 -13.26 6.25
N THR A 646 3.47 -13.72 7.26
CA THR A 646 2.94 -12.86 8.32
C THR A 646 3.31 -13.43 9.70
N PRO A 647 3.27 -12.62 10.78
CA PRO A 647 3.40 -13.14 12.14
C PRO A 647 2.35 -14.21 12.50
N SER A 648 1.20 -14.21 11.82
CA SER A 648 0.14 -15.21 11.99
C SER A 648 0.43 -16.50 11.21
N GLY A 649 1.27 -16.47 10.18
CA GLY A 649 1.64 -17.59 9.29
C GLY A 649 1.63 -17.18 7.82
N LEU A 650 1.79 -18.16 6.92
CA LEU A 650 1.79 -17.95 5.47
C LEU A 650 0.36 -17.75 4.93
N LEU A 651 0.17 -16.73 4.09
CA LEU A 651 -1.03 -16.50 3.28
C LEU A 651 -0.67 -16.76 1.81
N ILE A 652 -1.49 -17.52 1.11
CA ILE A 652 -1.40 -17.71 -0.34
C ILE A 652 -2.61 -17.03 -0.97
N GLY A 653 -2.40 -16.23 -2.02
CA GLY A 653 -3.46 -15.65 -2.84
C GLY A 653 -3.28 -16.09 -4.28
N CYS A 654 -4.20 -16.89 -4.80
CA CYS A 654 -4.22 -17.27 -6.21
C CYS A 654 -5.04 -16.22 -6.96
N ALA A 655 -4.35 -15.28 -7.60
CA ALA A 655 -4.91 -14.08 -8.20
C ALA A 655 -5.09 -14.23 -9.70
N SER A 656 -6.26 -13.85 -10.20
CA SER A 656 -6.57 -13.86 -11.62
C SER A 656 -7.48 -12.71 -12.01
N PRO A 657 -7.41 -12.22 -13.26
CA PRO A 657 -8.30 -11.16 -13.72
C PRO A 657 -9.76 -11.61 -13.64
N ALA A 658 -10.64 -10.71 -13.18
CA ALA A 658 -12.04 -11.03 -12.96
C ALA A 658 -12.83 -11.43 -14.23
N ARG A 659 -12.30 -11.09 -15.43
CA ARG A 659 -13.00 -11.23 -16.73
C ARG A 659 -12.85 -12.61 -17.38
N ARG A 660 -12.19 -13.58 -16.72
CA ARG A 660 -11.97 -14.94 -17.24
C ARG A 660 -12.59 -15.99 -16.33
N GLU A 661 -12.76 -17.19 -16.86
CA GLU A 661 -12.98 -18.37 -16.04
C GLU A 661 -11.77 -18.55 -15.12
N ASN A 662 -12.03 -18.64 -13.82
CA ASN A 662 -11.01 -18.61 -12.79
C ASN A 662 -11.02 -19.97 -12.09
N ALA A 663 -10.11 -20.85 -12.52
CA ALA A 663 -10.01 -22.19 -11.97
C ALA A 663 -8.60 -22.49 -11.45
N TRP A 664 -8.54 -23.11 -10.27
CA TRP A 664 -7.30 -23.45 -9.59
C TRP A 664 -7.28 -24.93 -9.22
N HIS A 665 -6.12 -25.58 -9.37
CA HIS A 665 -5.88 -26.93 -8.90
C HIS A 665 -5.07 -26.91 -7.61
N LEU A 666 -5.60 -27.58 -6.58
CA LEU A 666 -4.97 -27.75 -5.28
C LEU A 666 -4.77 -29.24 -4.99
N SER A 667 -3.55 -29.66 -4.65
CA SER A 667 -3.27 -31.08 -4.34
C SER A 667 -2.28 -31.24 -3.21
N VAL A 668 -2.23 -32.44 -2.61
CA VAL A 668 -1.33 -32.74 -1.50
C VAL A 668 -0.44 -33.93 -1.86
N HIS A 669 0.87 -33.71 -1.81
CA HIS A 669 1.87 -34.70 -2.19
C HIS A 669 2.90 -34.91 -1.08
N ARG A 670 3.64 -36.03 -1.15
CA ARG A 670 4.74 -36.30 -0.22
C ARG A 670 5.99 -35.46 -0.50
N GLU A 671 6.11 -34.97 -1.73
CA GLU A 671 7.28 -34.25 -2.24
C GLU A 671 6.85 -33.00 -3.04
N PRO A 672 7.73 -31.99 -3.18
CA PRO A 672 7.45 -30.81 -3.97
C PRO A 672 7.66 -31.05 -5.48
N ALA A 673 6.63 -31.52 -6.18
CA ALA A 673 6.49 -31.51 -7.64
C ALA A 673 5.92 -30.18 -8.18
N LEU A 674 6.76 -29.33 -8.77
CA LEU A 674 6.33 -28.17 -9.57
C LEU A 674 6.80 -28.31 -11.00
#